data_AF-A0A6L9ZUY6-F1
#
_entry.id   AF-A0A6L9ZUY6-F1
#
_cell.length_a   1.000
_cell.length_b   1.000
_cell.length_c   1.000
_cell.angle_alpha   90.00
_cell.angle_beta   90.00
_cell.angle_gamma   90.00
#
_symmetry.space_group_name_H-M   'P 1'
#
loop_
_entity.id
_entity.type
_entity.pdbx_description
1 polymer ?
#
loop_
_entity_poly.entity_id
_entity_poly.type
_entity_poly.pdbx_seq_one_letter_code
_entity_poly.pdbx_strand_id
1 'polypeptide(L)'
;MELKLLEGIDFQSAVAIATKSILFIDPTIEDYQILVKGINPDVKVVVLDTYRDGIQQITETLVRHQGIKAVHIVSHGTSGCLYLGNNQLNLETIANYTEQLQQWAEVLDNNADILIYGCKVGADLVFVQKLRELTGANIAASATPTGSAALGGDWELGVTTGEIEASLAFTTATQQQWNHILPAFDGLQPYFYQIIEGELRIFNTLIGDYELLGEIQPVPGFSGTYNGSGYNPNDDFIYGVLRTNNTNTEGRIVRIHSDATVDDLGITITGIFLNAADVDNNNNLWVRTGSTNNQLTRINLNDPSVPPQAITFTGTLGNVSDIIYNEADNKIYGVGTDRNLYSIDLNTNTITTEVISGLTGNNHYGAAWIDRDGDLYVNLNTGVLYRVDDYNTPTPVAVQVGTSAPTFQNDGMSDPGELSPFKVPFIDPNPNNLIPFSHEDTFTEDLTVSVGIVSNDVNLQDFDETDTVTENISEATITLTNPQTDDELFVDLALPFPPSITPNISGNVITLTAVDNINGATPDDFEDALKAIQFRNTSENPNTTPREVDIQLTDTEGNLGNTATTTINVVSGKNTPSYPSEEPNDTVLRATNTGLTINNDGTFNYSGEIGDNPNVDPEQDVDLFKFDLGLGDRLRLPEFIDLLDENDNDIGDAEVQVFDSTGIPISPLFFDPSGPGYVIYQANQAGTFYVGISGSGNSGYDPNIEGSGFAGTPGKYDLTIETIGRQMGGTQSKLYFSRDTAFNDEGLYILDTSTGNPILVGTNGDNVSGNVGLAPSDSSSFLYGSEPDNLLKINADGSVANSTGIGNIYSQTNGLAYDSTRNILYGTDGSNFYTVNQSTGNPISDLSLSPTFLSGLAFGNGGVYGLGGSQDLLFYDPNTDNWSVIGDTGISSWQDVGLAFDAEKNVLYAKRYNDTLLYEIDVSTAQTTSIGDTGFLEGGGLALVSDDAYEEPNDTIAQATNTGLTQNNDGTFSFFGEIGDNTNVLPEDDVDFFKFDLGLGERVRIPQNIELLDESGFVSNAEVELFDETGQPFPTNLNLLFTDTDNYDIYEANEAGTFYLGISGNGNWSYDPNIEGSGSGSATGNYG
;
A
#
# COMPACT_ATOMS: atom_id res chain seq x y z
N MET A 1 -60.55 -45.86 -6.30
CA MET A 1 -59.59 -46.96 -6.50
C MET A 1 -59.59 -47.25 -7.98
N GLU A 2 -58.85 -46.45 -8.74
CA GLU A 2 -58.77 -46.58 -10.19
C GLU A 2 -57.31 -46.51 -10.61
N LEU A 3 -56.93 -47.56 -11.30
CA LEU A 3 -55.65 -47.79 -11.95
C LEU A 3 -56.00 -47.87 -13.44
N LYS A 4 -55.54 -46.91 -14.26
CA LYS A 4 -55.27 -47.11 -15.70
C LYS A 4 -54.79 -45.83 -16.44
N LEU A 5 -53.73 -46.04 -17.23
CA LEU A 5 -53.21 -45.28 -18.38
C LEU A 5 -52.48 -43.94 -18.04
N LEU A 6 -51.32 -43.58 -18.63
CA LEU A 6 -50.58 -44.06 -19.79
C LEU A 6 -49.08 -43.70 -19.67
N GLU A 7 -48.27 -44.47 -20.38
CA GLU A 7 -46.87 -44.18 -20.75
C GLU A 7 -46.70 -42.80 -21.43
N GLY A 8 -45.57 -42.14 -21.14
CA GLY A 8 -45.00 -41.11 -22.02
C GLY A 8 -44.54 -39.83 -21.30
N ILE A 9 -43.38 -39.84 -20.64
CA ILE A 9 -42.51 -38.65 -20.57
C ILE A 9 -41.06 -39.09 -20.76
N ASP A 10 -40.45 -38.45 -21.74
CA ASP A 10 -39.09 -38.57 -22.26
C ASP A 10 -38.04 -38.10 -21.24
N PHE A 11 -36.89 -38.80 -21.16
CA PHE A 11 -35.74 -38.39 -20.36
C PHE A 11 -34.80 -37.52 -21.21
N GLN A 12 -35.26 -36.34 -21.63
CA GLN A 12 -34.41 -35.27 -22.16
C GLN A 12 -34.95 -33.90 -21.78
N SER A 13 -34.54 -33.42 -20.61
CA SER A 13 -34.32 -32.00 -20.33
C SER A 13 -33.57 -31.89 -19.00
N ALA A 14 -32.23 -31.82 -19.07
CA ALA A 14 -31.48 -31.26 -17.97
C ALA A 14 -31.90 -29.78 -17.87
N VAL A 15 -32.43 -29.38 -16.72
CA VAL A 15 -32.78 -27.98 -16.48
C VAL A 15 -31.48 -27.19 -16.49
N ALA A 16 -31.26 -26.37 -17.52
CA ALA A 16 -30.17 -25.41 -17.54
C ALA A 16 -30.35 -24.47 -16.34
N ILE A 17 -29.34 -24.41 -15.47
CA ILE A 17 -29.31 -23.47 -14.35
C ILE A 17 -29.02 -22.10 -14.95
N ALA A 18 -29.91 -21.13 -14.74
CA ALA A 18 -29.70 -19.74 -15.12
C ALA A 18 -28.58 -19.14 -14.25
N THR A 19 -27.34 -19.29 -14.69
CA THR A 19 -26.18 -18.54 -14.15
C THR A 19 -26.06 -17.26 -14.95
N LYS A 20 -26.03 -16.09 -14.29
CA LYS A 20 -25.88 -14.80 -14.98
C LYS A 20 -24.41 -14.47 -15.27
N SER A 21 -23.49 -14.78 -14.37
CA SER A 21 -22.06 -14.47 -14.53
C SER A 21 -21.17 -15.63 -14.11
N ILE A 22 -20.10 -15.89 -14.86
CA ILE A 22 -19.11 -16.95 -14.57
C ILE A 22 -17.71 -16.36 -14.64
N LEU A 23 -16.89 -16.62 -13.63
CA LEU A 23 -15.48 -16.29 -13.59
C LEU A 23 -14.63 -17.54 -13.79
N PHE A 24 -13.72 -17.48 -14.75
CA PHE A 24 -12.64 -18.42 -14.96
C PHE A 24 -11.36 -17.80 -14.44
N ILE A 25 -10.65 -18.53 -13.58
CA ILE A 25 -9.37 -18.07 -13.04
C ILE A 25 -8.31 -19.13 -13.28
N ASP A 26 -7.20 -18.70 -13.86
CA ASP A 26 -5.99 -19.50 -13.92
C ASP A 26 -5.36 -19.57 -12.52
N PRO A 27 -5.13 -20.77 -11.94
CA PRO A 27 -4.50 -20.86 -10.64
C PRO A 27 -2.99 -20.60 -10.67
N THR A 28 -2.40 -20.26 -11.83
CA THR A 28 -1.07 -19.62 -11.88
C THR A 28 -1.04 -18.25 -11.24
N ILE A 29 -2.19 -17.61 -11.05
CA ILE A 29 -2.28 -16.29 -10.42
C ILE A 29 -1.92 -16.38 -8.94
N GLU A 30 -1.06 -15.47 -8.50
CA GLU A 30 -0.55 -15.36 -7.15
C GLU A 30 -1.69 -15.16 -6.17
N ASP A 31 -1.68 -15.94 -5.08
CA ASP A 31 -2.74 -15.92 -4.07
C ASP A 31 -4.16 -15.90 -4.65
N TYR A 32 -4.40 -16.59 -5.79
CA TYR A 32 -5.72 -16.63 -6.43
C TYR A 32 -6.82 -17.08 -5.46
N GLN A 33 -6.48 -17.80 -4.38
CA GLN A 33 -7.43 -18.19 -3.36
C GLN A 33 -8.01 -16.99 -2.59
N ILE A 34 -7.29 -15.88 -2.47
CA ILE A 34 -7.80 -14.59 -1.97
C ILE A 34 -8.83 -14.05 -2.94
N LEU A 35 -8.50 -14.00 -4.24
CA LEU A 35 -9.42 -13.58 -5.29
C LEU A 35 -10.69 -14.44 -5.30
N VAL A 36 -10.57 -15.77 -5.20
CA VAL A 36 -11.69 -16.72 -5.16
C VAL A 36 -12.58 -16.53 -3.92
N LYS A 37 -12.00 -16.22 -2.75
CA LYS A 37 -12.77 -15.91 -1.53
C LYS A 37 -13.51 -14.58 -1.63
N GLY A 38 -12.97 -13.67 -2.43
CA GLY A 38 -13.41 -12.30 -2.61
C GLY A 38 -14.38 -12.04 -3.76
N ILE A 39 -14.90 -13.10 -4.37
CA ILE A 39 -15.79 -13.01 -5.53
C ILE A 39 -17.17 -12.47 -5.11
N ASN A 40 -17.72 -11.60 -5.93
CA ASN A 40 -19.08 -11.09 -5.75
C ASN A 40 -20.12 -12.24 -5.74
N PRO A 41 -21.13 -12.24 -4.84
CA PRO A 41 -22.00 -13.40 -4.60
C PRO A 41 -22.74 -13.96 -5.82
N ASP A 42 -22.93 -13.14 -6.86
CA ASP A 42 -23.65 -13.50 -8.09
C ASP A 42 -22.77 -14.13 -9.18
N VAL A 43 -21.44 -14.20 -8.96
CA VAL A 43 -20.47 -14.72 -9.91
C VAL A 43 -20.10 -16.15 -9.54
N LYS A 44 -20.24 -17.09 -10.47
CA LYS A 44 -19.78 -18.47 -10.26
C LYS A 44 -18.33 -18.64 -10.67
N VAL A 45 -17.51 -19.19 -9.79
CA VAL A 45 -16.10 -19.42 -10.06
C VAL A 45 -15.82 -20.81 -10.64
N VAL A 46 -14.90 -20.85 -11.60
CA VAL A 46 -14.28 -22.04 -12.16
C VAL A 46 -12.77 -21.83 -12.16
N VAL A 47 -12.07 -22.56 -11.31
CA VAL A 47 -10.60 -22.61 -11.32
C VAL A 47 -10.17 -23.55 -12.45
N LEU A 48 -9.32 -23.05 -13.35
CA LEU A 48 -8.82 -23.83 -14.48
C LEU A 48 -7.79 -24.87 -14.03
N ASP A 49 -7.61 -25.91 -14.82
CA ASP A 49 -6.49 -26.85 -14.71
C ASP A 49 -5.33 -26.32 -15.57
N THR A 50 -4.19 -26.02 -14.95
CA THR A 50 -3.02 -25.42 -15.60
C THR A 50 -2.38 -26.30 -16.65
N TYR A 51 -2.64 -27.61 -16.63
CA TYR A 51 -2.05 -28.57 -17.56
C TYR A 51 -2.95 -28.87 -18.76
N ARG A 52 -4.06 -28.16 -18.90
CA ARG A 52 -5.03 -28.33 -19.97
C ARG A 52 -5.24 -27.01 -20.70
N ASP A 53 -5.64 -27.12 -21.96
CA ASP A 53 -5.98 -25.97 -22.79
C ASP A 53 -7.10 -25.15 -22.14
N GLY A 54 -6.81 -23.89 -21.78
CA GLY A 54 -7.75 -23.04 -21.05
C GLY A 54 -9.01 -22.71 -21.86
N ILE A 55 -8.87 -22.45 -23.16
CA ILE A 55 -10.01 -22.15 -24.05
C ILE A 55 -10.93 -23.37 -24.17
N GLN A 56 -10.37 -24.57 -24.28
CA GLN A 56 -11.16 -25.80 -24.28
C GLN A 56 -11.94 -25.96 -22.96
N GLN A 57 -11.32 -25.71 -21.81
CA GLN A 57 -11.96 -25.83 -20.50
C GLN A 57 -13.10 -24.82 -20.30
N ILE A 58 -12.88 -23.57 -20.72
CA ILE A 58 -13.89 -22.52 -20.71
C ILE A 58 -15.06 -22.95 -21.59
N THR A 59 -14.78 -23.39 -22.82
CA THR A 59 -15.80 -23.87 -23.76
C THR A 59 -16.63 -25.02 -23.18
N GLU A 60 -15.98 -26.07 -22.65
CA GLU A 60 -16.63 -27.23 -22.03
C GLU A 60 -17.57 -26.85 -20.88
N THR A 61 -17.28 -25.72 -20.21
CA THR A 61 -18.10 -25.18 -19.13
C THR A 61 -19.25 -24.34 -19.67
N LEU A 62 -18.96 -23.36 -20.53
CA LEU A 62 -19.95 -22.41 -21.05
C LEU A 62 -21.09 -23.12 -21.79
N VAL A 63 -20.79 -24.16 -22.58
CA VAL A 63 -21.81 -24.92 -23.34
C VAL A 63 -22.82 -25.66 -22.47
N ARG A 64 -22.59 -25.77 -21.16
CA ARG A 64 -23.53 -26.36 -20.18
C ARG A 64 -24.53 -25.33 -19.63
N HIS A 65 -24.37 -24.06 -20.00
CA HIS A 65 -25.19 -22.94 -19.57
C HIS A 65 -25.88 -22.28 -20.79
N GLN A 66 -26.79 -21.35 -20.51
CA GLN A 66 -27.56 -20.59 -21.51
C GLN A 66 -27.88 -19.21 -20.93
N GLY A 67 -27.85 -18.18 -21.78
CA GLY A 67 -28.18 -16.81 -21.40
C GLY A 67 -27.21 -16.24 -20.37
N ILE A 68 -25.92 -16.57 -20.51
CA ILE A 68 -24.86 -16.01 -19.66
C ILE A 68 -24.68 -14.54 -20.04
N LYS A 69 -24.76 -13.65 -19.05
CA LYS A 69 -24.64 -12.20 -19.21
C LYS A 69 -23.22 -11.71 -19.09
N ALA A 70 -22.39 -12.37 -18.29
CA ALA A 70 -20.98 -12.00 -18.16
C ALA A 70 -20.07 -13.21 -18.04
N VAL A 71 -18.92 -13.13 -18.71
CA VAL A 71 -17.79 -14.03 -18.52
C VAL A 71 -16.61 -13.21 -18.01
N HIS A 72 -16.06 -13.59 -16.87
CA HIS A 72 -14.86 -13.00 -16.31
C HIS A 72 -13.70 -13.96 -16.53
N ILE A 73 -12.55 -13.47 -17.01
CA ILE A 73 -11.37 -14.28 -17.28
C ILE A 73 -10.19 -13.63 -16.56
N VAL A 74 -9.60 -14.36 -15.62
CA VAL A 74 -8.46 -13.90 -14.81
C VAL A 74 -7.26 -14.75 -15.15
N SER A 75 -6.22 -14.10 -15.66
CA SER A 75 -5.01 -14.76 -16.14
C SER A 75 -3.85 -13.77 -16.19
N HIS A 76 -2.63 -14.28 -16.36
CA HIS A 76 -1.56 -13.41 -16.82
C HIS A 76 -1.88 -12.88 -18.21
N GLY A 77 -1.25 -11.76 -18.55
CA GLY A 77 -1.39 -11.15 -19.86
C GLY A 77 -0.21 -10.29 -20.24
N THR A 78 -0.08 -10.09 -21.54
CA THR A 78 0.76 -9.10 -22.21
C THR A 78 -0.07 -8.45 -23.31
N SER A 79 0.52 -7.51 -24.08
CA SER A 79 -0.20 -6.83 -25.16
C SER A 79 -0.85 -7.82 -26.14
N GLY A 80 -2.19 -7.88 -26.17
CA GLY A 80 -2.94 -8.75 -27.07
C GLY A 80 -2.85 -10.25 -26.80
N CYS A 81 -2.36 -10.68 -25.63
CA CYS A 81 -2.15 -12.09 -25.32
C CYS A 81 -2.68 -12.48 -23.94
N LEU A 82 -3.38 -13.61 -23.87
CA LEU A 82 -3.85 -14.25 -22.64
C LEU A 82 -3.17 -15.60 -22.42
N TYR A 83 -2.59 -15.82 -21.25
CA TYR A 83 -2.01 -17.11 -20.86
C TYR A 83 -3.05 -17.90 -20.07
N LEU A 84 -3.64 -18.94 -20.68
CA LEU A 84 -4.77 -19.69 -20.11
C LEU A 84 -4.50 -21.19 -20.10
N GLY A 85 -4.28 -21.74 -18.93
CA GLY A 85 -3.86 -23.12 -18.72
C GLY A 85 -2.46 -23.33 -19.25
N ASN A 86 -2.30 -24.24 -20.22
CA ASN A 86 -1.00 -24.53 -20.85
C ASN A 86 -0.86 -23.96 -22.27
N ASN A 87 -1.72 -23.00 -22.65
CA ASN A 87 -1.73 -22.39 -23.98
C ASN A 87 -2.00 -20.89 -23.89
N GLN A 88 -1.59 -20.19 -24.94
CA GLN A 88 -1.89 -18.77 -25.13
C GLN A 88 -3.05 -18.54 -26.10
N LEU A 89 -3.78 -17.44 -25.91
CA LEU A 89 -4.74 -16.89 -26.86
C LEU A 89 -4.27 -15.48 -27.28
N ASN A 90 -3.84 -15.35 -28.53
CA ASN A 90 -3.35 -14.12 -29.17
C ASN A 90 -3.69 -14.14 -30.68
N LEU A 91 -3.29 -13.10 -31.44
CA LEU A 91 -3.60 -13.02 -32.88
C LEU A 91 -3.06 -14.17 -33.73
N GLU A 92 -1.96 -14.80 -33.32
CA GLU A 92 -1.37 -15.93 -34.05
C GLU A 92 -2.15 -17.23 -33.81
N THR A 93 -2.63 -17.42 -32.58
CA THR A 93 -3.27 -18.66 -32.12
C THR A 93 -4.80 -18.63 -32.21
N ILE A 94 -5.43 -17.45 -32.23
CA ILE A 94 -6.90 -17.29 -32.20
C ILE A 94 -7.62 -17.98 -33.37
N ALA A 95 -6.94 -18.13 -34.51
CA ALA A 95 -7.47 -18.87 -35.65
C ALA A 95 -7.73 -20.35 -35.33
N ASN A 96 -6.94 -20.95 -34.43
CA ASN A 96 -7.09 -22.34 -34.00
C ASN A 96 -8.30 -22.54 -33.08
N TYR A 97 -8.77 -21.47 -32.42
CA TYR A 97 -9.87 -21.49 -31.46
C TYR A 97 -11.19 -20.94 -32.01
N THR A 98 -11.26 -20.63 -33.30
CA THR A 98 -12.43 -19.99 -33.93
C THR A 98 -13.73 -20.77 -33.69
N GLU A 99 -13.71 -22.10 -33.79
CA GLU A 99 -14.90 -22.93 -33.56
C GLU A 99 -15.34 -22.89 -32.09
N GLN A 100 -14.41 -22.96 -31.14
CA GLN A 100 -14.71 -22.86 -29.70
C GLN A 100 -15.28 -21.48 -29.34
N LEU A 101 -14.65 -20.39 -29.80
CA LEU A 101 -15.09 -19.02 -29.49
C LEU A 101 -16.48 -18.73 -30.09
N GLN A 102 -16.79 -19.28 -31.28
CA GLN A 102 -18.14 -19.19 -31.85
C GLN A 102 -19.17 -20.00 -31.06
N GLN A 103 -18.79 -21.10 -30.42
CA GLN A 103 -19.69 -21.82 -29.50
C GLN A 103 -20.00 -20.99 -28.25
N TRP A 104 -19.11 -20.09 -27.82
CA TRP A 104 -19.42 -19.16 -26.73
C TRP A 104 -20.57 -18.24 -27.16
N ALA A 105 -20.51 -17.69 -28.38
CA ALA A 105 -21.57 -16.83 -28.92
C ALA A 105 -22.97 -17.47 -28.91
N GLU A 106 -23.07 -18.81 -29.01
CA GLU A 106 -24.35 -19.51 -28.99
C GLU A 106 -25.01 -19.59 -27.59
N VAL A 107 -24.23 -19.41 -26.52
CA VAL A 107 -24.70 -19.57 -25.13
C VAL A 107 -24.71 -18.26 -24.34
N LEU A 108 -23.98 -17.25 -24.82
CA LEU A 108 -23.99 -15.90 -24.29
C LEU A 108 -25.30 -15.17 -24.65
N ASP A 109 -25.69 -14.21 -23.82
CA ASP A 109 -26.75 -13.26 -24.15
C ASP A 109 -26.30 -12.31 -25.30
N ASN A 110 -27.24 -11.68 -26.01
CA ASN A 110 -26.92 -10.81 -27.14
C ASN A 110 -26.12 -9.56 -26.75
N ASN A 111 -26.23 -9.15 -25.48
CA ASN A 111 -25.46 -8.05 -24.88
C ASN A 111 -24.54 -8.56 -23.78
N ALA A 112 -24.05 -9.79 -23.89
CA ALA A 112 -23.14 -10.31 -22.88
C ALA A 112 -21.81 -9.56 -22.88
N ASP A 113 -21.19 -9.49 -21.71
CA ASP A 113 -19.88 -8.89 -21.51
C ASP A 113 -18.83 -9.96 -21.24
N ILE A 114 -17.60 -9.75 -21.72
CA ILE A 114 -16.42 -10.50 -21.33
C ILE A 114 -15.43 -9.52 -20.70
N LEU A 115 -15.14 -9.73 -19.42
CA LEU A 115 -14.21 -8.91 -18.64
C LEU A 115 -12.92 -9.69 -18.46
N ILE A 116 -11.81 -9.12 -18.91
CA ILE A 116 -10.51 -9.75 -18.98
C ILE A 116 -9.56 -9.06 -18.00
N TYR A 117 -9.23 -9.77 -16.92
CA TYR A 117 -8.28 -9.36 -15.89
C TYR A 117 -6.93 -9.99 -16.22
N GLY A 118 -6.19 -9.36 -17.13
CA GLY A 118 -4.84 -9.74 -17.49
C GLY A 118 -4.07 -8.50 -17.90
N CYS A 119 -2.82 -8.38 -17.45
CA CYS A 119 -2.00 -7.19 -17.67
C CYS A 119 -1.90 -6.86 -19.16
N LYS A 120 -2.15 -5.60 -19.51
CA LYS A 120 -1.96 -5.02 -20.85
C LYS A 120 -2.67 -5.74 -22.03
N VAL A 121 -3.56 -6.70 -21.81
CA VAL A 121 -4.25 -7.44 -22.89
C VAL A 121 -4.98 -6.50 -23.85
N GLY A 122 -5.55 -5.42 -23.30
CA GLY A 122 -6.24 -4.37 -24.03
C GLY A 122 -5.35 -3.43 -24.83
N ALA A 123 -4.03 -3.43 -24.61
CA ALA A 123 -3.10 -2.57 -25.34
C ALA A 123 -3.06 -2.89 -26.85
N ASP A 124 -3.32 -4.15 -27.25
CA ASP A 124 -3.58 -4.51 -28.65
C ASP A 124 -5.08 -4.50 -28.96
N LEU A 125 -5.53 -3.38 -29.53
CA LEU A 125 -6.93 -3.21 -29.96
C LEU A 125 -7.35 -4.18 -31.07
N VAL A 126 -6.41 -4.67 -31.91
CA VAL A 126 -6.73 -5.60 -33.00
C VAL A 126 -7.10 -6.96 -32.45
N PHE A 127 -6.36 -7.44 -31.44
CA PHE A 127 -6.71 -8.66 -30.73
C PHE A 127 -8.09 -8.58 -30.08
N VAL A 128 -8.35 -7.52 -29.31
CA VAL A 128 -9.63 -7.34 -28.60
C VAL A 128 -10.81 -7.24 -29.58
N GLN A 129 -10.64 -6.51 -30.69
CA GLN A 129 -11.65 -6.44 -31.75
C GLN A 129 -11.89 -7.82 -32.38
N LYS A 130 -10.82 -8.60 -32.61
CA LYS A 130 -10.97 -9.94 -33.20
C LYS A 130 -11.70 -10.90 -32.27
N LEU A 131 -11.44 -10.79 -30.97
CA LEU A 131 -12.14 -11.58 -29.95
C LEU A 131 -13.64 -11.24 -29.91
N ARG A 132 -14.00 -9.94 -29.92
CA ARG A 132 -15.39 -9.49 -30.06
C ARG A 132 -16.07 -10.07 -31.30
N GLU A 133 -15.41 -10.06 -32.45
CA GLU A 133 -15.99 -10.58 -33.70
C GLU A 133 -16.36 -12.07 -33.59
N LEU A 134 -15.56 -12.85 -32.86
CA LEU A 134 -15.74 -14.29 -32.72
C LEU A 134 -16.77 -14.67 -31.66
N THR A 135 -16.82 -13.93 -30.54
CA THR A 135 -17.71 -14.23 -29.41
C THR A 135 -19.04 -13.49 -29.48
N GLY A 136 -19.11 -12.38 -30.23
CA GLY A 136 -20.28 -11.50 -30.30
C GLY A 136 -20.55 -10.67 -29.05
N ALA A 137 -19.74 -10.82 -28.00
CA ALA A 137 -19.87 -10.13 -26.72
C ALA A 137 -19.14 -8.78 -26.71
N ASN A 138 -19.56 -7.85 -25.85
CA ASN A 138 -18.73 -6.69 -25.54
C ASN A 138 -17.54 -7.14 -24.71
N ILE A 139 -16.36 -6.60 -25.02
CA ILE A 139 -15.12 -6.94 -24.30
C ILE A 139 -14.67 -5.73 -23.50
N ALA A 140 -14.30 -5.94 -22.25
CA ALA A 140 -13.52 -5.03 -21.42
C ALA A 140 -12.19 -5.70 -21.05
N ALA A 141 -11.07 -5.02 -21.26
CA ALA A 141 -9.73 -5.49 -20.92
C ALA A 141 -8.88 -4.34 -20.37
N SER A 142 -7.85 -4.66 -19.59
CA SER A 142 -6.90 -3.66 -19.10
C SER A 142 -5.82 -3.39 -20.15
N ALA A 143 -5.49 -2.11 -20.38
CA ALA A 143 -4.30 -1.70 -21.14
C ALA A 143 -3.07 -1.51 -20.23
N THR A 144 -3.26 -1.58 -18.92
CA THR A 144 -2.26 -1.36 -17.87
C THR A 144 -2.01 -2.66 -17.10
N PRO A 145 -1.04 -2.71 -16.17
CA PRO A 145 -0.96 -3.80 -15.22
C PRO A 145 -2.26 -3.90 -14.41
N THR A 146 -2.81 -5.12 -14.27
CA THR A 146 -4.02 -5.35 -13.48
C THR A 146 -3.65 -5.83 -12.09
N GLY A 147 -4.13 -5.18 -11.03
CA GLY A 147 -3.89 -5.60 -9.65
C GLY A 147 -3.70 -4.49 -8.62
N SER A 148 -2.68 -4.67 -7.78
CA SER A 148 -2.33 -3.79 -6.67
C SER A 148 -1.84 -2.41 -7.15
N ALA A 149 -2.50 -1.35 -6.65
CA ALA A 149 -2.08 0.04 -6.87
C ALA A 149 -0.67 0.33 -6.32
N ALA A 150 -0.27 -0.35 -5.24
CA ALA A 150 1.07 -0.20 -4.68
C ALA A 150 2.17 -0.73 -5.61
N LEU A 151 1.82 -1.58 -6.59
CA LEU A 151 2.71 -2.13 -7.60
C LEU A 151 2.46 -1.52 -8.99
N GLY A 152 1.76 -0.39 -9.06
CA GLY A 152 1.45 0.30 -10.31
C GLY A 152 0.37 -0.37 -11.17
N GLY A 153 -0.41 -1.29 -10.59
CA GLY A 153 -1.56 -1.90 -11.25
C GLY A 153 -2.90 -1.37 -10.76
N ASP A 154 -3.96 -1.59 -11.53
CA ASP A 154 -5.32 -1.20 -11.16
C ASP A 154 -6.32 -2.31 -11.50
N TRP A 155 -7.58 -2.15 -11.11
CA TRP A 155 -8.65 -3.08 -11.49
C TRP A 155 -9.53 -2.52 -12.62
N GLU A 156 -9.05 -1.48 -13.31
CA GLU A 156 -9.75 -0.80 -14.39
C GLU A 156 -9.57 -1.53 -15.72
N LEU A 157 -10.69 -1.91 -16.33
CA LEU A 157 -10.72 -2.54 -17.65
C LEU A 157 -11.06 -1.47 -18.70
N GLY A 158 -10.18 -0.48 -18.83
CA GLY A 158 -10.42 0.75 -19.58
C GLY A 158 -10.61 0.57 -21.10
N VAL A 159 -10.15 -0.55 -21.67
CA VAL A 159 -10.33 -0.84 -23.11
C VAL A 159 -11.63 -1.58 -23.30
N THR A 160 -12.60 -0.91 -23.91
CA THR A 160 -13.93 -1.48 -24.18
C THR A 160 -14.25 -1.47 -25.68
N THR A 161 -15.02 -2.46 -26.13
CA THR A 161 -15.49 -2.51 -27.52
C THR A 161 -16.97 -2.17 -27.69
N GLY A 162 -17.68 -1.90 -26.59
CA GLY A 162 -19.09 -1.52 -26.50
C GLY A 162 -19.48 -1.19 -25.06
N GLU A 163 -20.76 -0.95 -24.80
CA GLU A 163 -21.26 -0.68 -23.43
C GLU A 163 -21.10 -1.91 -22.55
N ILE A 164 -20.42 -1.77 -21.42
CA ILE A 164 -20.20 -2.83 -20.42
C ILE A 164 -21.20 -2.65 -19.29
N GLU A 165 -22.12 -3.61 -19.12
CA GLU A 165 -23.14 -3.60 -18.07
C GLU A 165 -22.70 -4.37 -16.82
N ALA A 166 -21.76 -5.31 -16.97
CA ALA A 166 -21.30 -6.16 -15.89
C ALA A 166 -20.31 -5.44 -14.95
N SER A 167 -20.56 -5.53 -13.64
CA SER A 167 -19.61 -5.10 -12.60
C SER A 167 -18.38 -6.01 -12.54
N LEU A 168 -17.30 -5.53 -11.93
CA LEU A 168 -16.10 -6.35 -11.69
C LEU A 168 -16.44 -7.61 -10.86
N ALA A 169 -15.66 -8.68 -11.06
CA ALA A 169 -15.93 -9.95 -10.40
C ALA A 169 -15.59 -9.98 -8.90
N PHE A 170 -14.73 -9.07 -8.44
CA PHE A 170 -14.17 -9.05 -7.09
C PHE A 170 -14.71 -7.87 -6.28
N THR A 171 -14.87 -8.06 -4.97
CA THR A 171 -15.25 -6.97 -4.05
C THR A 171 -14.12 -5.95 -3.88
N THR A 172 -14.44 -4.70 -3.53
CA THR A 172 -13.43 -3.65 -3.27
C THR A 172 -12.43 -4.06 -2.18
N ALA A 173 -12.89 -4.73 -1.11
CA ALA A 173 -12.01 -5.23 -0.06
C ALA A 173 -10.98 -6.24 -0.61
N THR A 174 -11.39 -7.10 -1.54
CA THR A 174 -10.50 -8.06 -2.20
C THR A 174 -9.52 -7.38 -3.13
N GLN A 175 -9.99 -6.38 -3.89
CA GLN A 175 -9.15 -5.57 -4.76
C GLN A 175 -8.05 -4.82 -3.99
N GLN A 176 -8.36 -4.35 -2.77
CA GLN A 176 -7.42 -3.69 -1.86
C GLN A 176 -6.50 -4.67 -1.11
N GLN A 177 -6.96 -5.90 -0.86
CA GLN A 177 -6.21 -6.92 -0.11
C GLN A 177 -5.24 -7.71 -1.00
N TRP A 178 -5.51 -7.82 -2.30
CA TRP A 178 -4.66 -8.58 -3.21
C TRP A 178 -3.44 -7.76 -3.64
N ASN A 179 -2.28 -8.14 -3.13
CA ASN A 179 -1.04 -7.35 -3.19
C ASN A 179 -0.12 -7.73 -4.37
N HIS A 180 -0.69 -8.26 -5.46
CA HIS A 180 0.07 -8.68 -6.64
C HIS A 180 -0.40 -7.92 -7.88
N ILE A 181 0.34 -8.06 -8.97
CA ILE A 181 -0.13 -7.71 -10.31
C ILE A 181 -0.09 -8.99 -11.17
N LEU A 182 -0.74 -8.99 -12.34
CA LEU A 182 -0.85 -10.18 -13.19
C LEU A 182 0.24 -10.34 -14.30
N PRO A 183 1.49 -9.80 -14.26
CA PRO A 183 2.30 -9.72 -15.47
C PRO A 183 3.10 -10.99 -15.79
N ALA A 184 3.22 -11.28 -17.09
CA ALA A 184 4.34 -12.03 -17.66
C ALA A 184 5.36 -11.03 -18.25
N PHE A 185 6.54 -11.48 -18.68
CA PHE A 185 7.44 -10.61 -19.42
C PHE A 185 6.82 -10.27 -20.79
N ASP A 186 7.00 -9.03 -21.25
CA ASP A 186 6.50 -8.59 -22.56
C ASP A 186 7.46 -9.12 -23.64
N GLY A 187 7.12 -10.25 -24.26
CA GLY A 187 7.96 -11.04 -25.18
C GLY A 187 8.29 -10.39 -26.54
N LEU A 188 8.72 -9.14 -26.53
CA LEU A 188 9.18 -8.36 -27.69
C LEU A 188 10.34 -7.40 -27.34
N GLN A 189 11.01 -7.58 -26.20
CA GLN A 189 12.05 -6.65 -25.74
C GLN A 189 13.47 -7.21 -25.98
N PRO A 190 14.40 -6.41 -26.55
CA PRO A 190 15.76 -6.84 -26.86
C PRO A 190 16.68 -6.86 -25.62
N TYR A 191 16.17 -7.28 -24.46
CA TYR A 191 16.90 -7.19 -23.20
C TYR A 191 17.75 -8.43 -22.92
N PHE A 192 18.95 -8.18 -22.39
CA PHE A 192 19.72 -9.19 -21.68
C PHE A 192 19.36 -9.12 -20.20
N TYR A 193 18.61 -10.10 -19.72
CA TYR A 193 18.29 -10.25 -18.32
C TYR A 193 19.43 -10.96 -17.59
N GLN A 194 19.55 -10.69 -16.30
CA GLN A 194 20.44 -11.40 -15.40
C GLN A 194 19.86 -11.47 -13.99
N ILE A 195 20.04 -12.61 -13.33
CA ILE A 195 19.84 -12.69 -11.87
C ILE A 195 21.18 -12.44 -11.20
N ILE A 196 21.28 -11.40 -10.37
CA ILE A 196 22.49 -11.05 -9.62
C ILE A 196 22.12 -10.94 -8.15
N GLU A 197 22.71 -11.79 -7.30
CA GLU A 197 22.53 -11.75 -5.83
C GLU A 197 21.07 -11.78 -5.34
N GLY A 198 20.14 -12.32 -6.15
CA GLY A 198 18.71 -12.36 -5.82
C GLY A 198 17.90 -11.20 -6.40
N GLU A 199 18.51 -10.37 -7.24
CA GLU A 199 17.85 -9.30 -7.97
C GLU A 199 17.71 -9.68 -9.44
N LEU A 200 16.52 -9.43 -9.99
CA LEU A 200 16.30 -9.48 -11.43
C LEU A 200 16.75 -8.15 -12.01
N ARG A 201 17.70 -8.20 -12.94
CA ARG A 201 18.33 -7.04 -13.55
C ARG A 201 18.32 -7.13 -15.07
N ILE A 202 18.37 -5.97 -15.72
CA ILE A 202 18.53 -5.85 -17.17
C ILE A 202 19.85 -5.16 -17.48
N PHE A 203 20.53 -5.60 -18.53
CA PHE A 203 21.72 -4.91 -19.01
C PHE A 203 21.33 -3.71 -19.85
N ASN A 204 21.62 -2.50 -19.35
CA ASN A 204 21.41 -1.27 -20.08
C ASN A 204 22.67 -0.96 -20.92
N THR A 205 22.53 -1.12 -22.24
CA THR A 205 23.60 -0.86 -23.21
C THR A 205 24.02 0.60 -23.28
N LEU A 206 23.13 1.55 -22.95
CA LEU A 206 23.43 2.99 -22.96
C LEU A 206 24.48 3.37 -21.91
N ILE A 207 24.45 2.73 -20.75
CA ILE A 207 25.38 3.01 -19.64
C ILE A 207 26.45 1.93 -19.48
N GLY A 208 26.26 0.76 -20.10
CA GLY A 208 27.15 -0.39 -19.97
C GLY A 208 27.14 -0.96 -18.55
N ASP A 209 25.97 -1.02 -17.91
CA ASP A 209 25.81 -1.58 -16.57
C ASP A 209 24.42 -2.20 -16.38
N TYR A 210 24.21 -2.88 -15.25
CA TYR A 210 22.94 -3.54 -14.94
C TYR A 210 22.03 -2.66 -14.07
N GLU A 211 20.80 -2.49 -14.52
CA GLU A 211 19.77 -1.79 -13.75
C GLU A 211 18.83 -2.77 -13.06
N LEU A 212 18.34 -2.37 -11.89
CA LEU A 212 17.42 -3.18 -11.10
C LEU A 212 16.03 -3.14 -11.74
N LEU A 213 15.52 -4.32 -12.09
CA LEU A 213 14.12 -4.46 -12.50
C LEU A 213 13.23 -4.80 -11.30
N GLY A 214 13.74 -5.64 -10.39
CA GLY A 214 13.06 -5.96 -9.14
C GLY A 214 13.86 -6.91 -8.24
N GLU A 215 13.59 -6.87 -6.94
CA GLU A 215 14.12 -7.85 -5.99
C GLU A 215 13.30 -9.14 -6.08
N ILE A 216 13.97 -10.28 -6.30
CA ILE A 216 13.30 -11.56 -6.45
C ILE A 216 12.78 -11.99 -5.08
N GLN A 217 11.45 -12.07 -4.98
CA GLN A 217 10.78 -12.30 -3.70
C GLN A 217 11.19 -13.64 -3.07
N PRO A 218 11.39 -13.71 -1.74
CA PRO A 218 11.78 -14.95 -1.08
C PRO A 218 10.61 -15.94 -1.05
N VAL A 219 10.86 -17.21 -1.38
CA VAL A 219 9.85 -18.26 -1.20
C VAL A 219 9.74 -18.64 0.29
N PRO A 220 8.54 -18.58 0.90
CA PRO A 220 8.35 -18.90 2.31
C PRO A 220 8.89 -20.28 2.70
N GLY A 221 9.68 -20.33 3.78
CA GLY A 221 10.28 -21.56 4.29
C GLY A 221 11.62 -21.94 3.62
N PHE A 222 12.10 -21.14 2.66
CA PHE A 222 13.40 -21.32 2.02
C PHE A 222 14.22 -20.02 2.10
N SER A 223 15.51 -20.12 2.38
CA SER A 223 16.40 -18.97 2.59
C SER A 223 17.59 -18.97 1.63
N GLY A 224 17.44 -19.55 0.44
CA GLY A 224 18.56 -19.72 -0.49
C GLY A 224 18.47 -18.83 -1.71
N THR A 225 19.52 -18.89 -2.53
CA THR A 225 19.72 -18.01 -3.68
C THR A 225 19.13 -18.63 -4.94
N TYR A 226 18.64 -17.78 -5.84
CA TYR A 226 18.23 -18.16 -7.17
C TYR A 226 19.45 -18.38 -8.07
N ASN A 227 19.41 -19.43 -8.88
CA ASN A 227 20.43 -19.67 -9.88
C ASN A 227 19.94 -20.64 -10.97
N GLY A 228 20.71 -20.84 -12.04
CA GLY A 228 20.34 -21.69 -13.16
C GLY A 228 18.98 -21.32 -13.72
N SER A 229 18.92 -20.16 -14.38
CA SER A 229 17.68 -19.61 -14.92
C SER A 229 17.70 -19.51 -16.44
N GLY A 230 16.52 -19.64 -17.05
CA GLY A 230 16.32 -19.50 -18.48
C GLY A 230 14.97 -18.87 -18.80
N TYR A 231 14.93 -18.07 -19.85
CA TYR A 231 13.69 -17.48 -20.36
C TYR A 231 12.93 -18.50 -21.21
N ASN A 232 11.62 -18.60 -21.03
CA ASN A 232 10.77 -19.48 -21.80
C ASN A 232 9.92 -18.68 -22.79
N PRO A 233 10.23 -18.71 -24.11
CA PRO A 233 9.49 -17.94 -25.12
C PRO A 233 8.09 -18.48 -25.42
N ASN A 234 7.64 -19.56 -24.76
CA ASN A 234 6.30 -20.12 -24.96
C ASN A 234 5.26 -19.54 -23.99
N ASP A 235 5.69 -19.03 -22.85
CA ASP A 235 4.83 -18.46 -21.81
C ASP A 235 5.38 -17.14 -21.22
N ASP A 236 6.49 -16.66 -21.75
CA ASP A 236 7.15 -15.40 -21.41
C ASP A 236 7.48 -15.26 -19.92
N PHE A 237 7.91 -16.35 -19.31
CA PHE A 237 8.44 -16.36 -17.94
C PHE A 237 9.90 -16.77 -17.88
N ILE A 238 10.58 -16.36 -16.79
CA ILE A 238 11.89 -16.89 -16.44
C ILE A 238 11.69 -18.07 -15.49
N TYR A 239 12.31 -19.21 -15.79
CA TYR A 239 12.34 -20.36 -14.91
C TYR A 239 13.71 -20.49 -14.27
N GLY A 240 13.76 -20.69 -12.97
CA GLY A 240 15.01 -20.75 -12.21
C GLY A 240 15.06 -21.88 -11.18
N VAL A 241 16.21 -22.03 -10.54
CA VAL A 241 16.43 -22.93 -9.40
C VAL A 241 16.65 -22.13 -8.13
N LEU A 242 15.67 -22.14 -7.23
CA LEU A 242 15.86 -21.70 -5.85
C LEU A 242 16.64 -22.75 -5.07
N ARG A 243 17.87 -22.46 -4.67
CA ARG A 243 18.65 -23.37 -3.83
C ARG A 243 18.02 -23.48 -2.45
N THR A 244 17.78 -24.67 -1.93
CA THR A 244 17.13 -24.86 -0.61
C THR A 244 18.11 -25.13 0.52
N ASN A 245 19.39 -25.31 0.19
CA ASN A 245 20.42 -25.58 1.19
C ASN A 245 21.74 -24.87 0.87
N ASN A 246 22.53 -24.63 1.91
CA ASN A 246 23.85 -24.00 1.82
C ASN A 246 24.94 -24.88 1.18
N THR A 247 24.60 -26.11 0.78
CA THR A 247 25.54 -27.03 0.11
C THR A 247 25.36 -27.04 -1.40
N ASN A 248 24.40 -26.26 -1.94
CA ASN A 248 24.02 -26.24 -3.35
C ASN A 248 23.69 -27.65 -3.88
N THR A 249 23.18 -28.54 -3.02
CA THR A 249 22.89 -29.93 -3.40
C THR A 249 21.43 -30.21 -3.69
N GLU A 250 20.55 -29.27 -3.36
CA GLU A 250 19.11 -29.36 -3.52
C GLU A 250 18.55 -27.99 -3.92
N GLY A 251 17.56 -28.00 -4.80
CA GLY A 251 16.86 -26.80 -5.22
C GLY A 251 15.41 -27.08 -5.62
N ARG A 252 14.60 -26.01 -5.60
CA ARG A 252 13.22 -25.97 -6.06
C ARG A 252 13.18 -25.28 -7.41
N ILE A 253 12.39 -25.82 -8.34
CA ILE A 253 12.13 -25.12 -9.59
C ILE A 253 11.10 -24.04 -9.32
N VAL A 254 11.45 -22.82 -9.73
CA VAL A 254 10.59 -21.66 -9.59
C VAL A 254 10.32 -21.04 -10.95
N ARG A 255 9.19 -20.35 -11.05
CA ARG A 255 8.87 -19.43 -12.13
C ARG A 255 8.94 -18.01 -11.59
N ILE A 256 9.59 -17.11 -12.32
CA ILE A 256 9.87 -15.73 -11.95
C ILE A 256 9.14 -14.84 -12.94
N HIS A 257 8.46 -13.84 -12.41
CA HIS A 257 7.59 -12.91 -13.13
C HIS A 257 8.37 -11.63 -13.46
N SER A 258 7.81 -10.78 -14.33
CA SER A 258 8.50 -9.54 -14.76
C SER A 258 8.65 -8.51 -13.65
N ASP A 259 7.83 -8.60 -12.60
CA ASP A 259 7.92 -7.80 -11.36
C ASP A 259 8.78 -8.46 -10.28
N ALA A 260 9.51 -9.53 -10.63
CA ALA A 260 10.35 -10.34 -9.75
C ALA A 260 9.60 -11.12 -8.65
N THR A 261 8.27 -11.21 -8.71
CA THR A 261 7.53 -12.20 -7.91
C THR A 261 7.84 -13.63 -8.38
N VAL A 262 7.58 -14.62 -7.51
CA VAL A 262 8.05 -16.00 -7.70
C VAL A 262 7.01 -17.03 -7.33
N ASP A 263 6.78 -17.98 -8.24
CA ASP A 263 6.03 -19.20 -8.00
C ASP A 263 6.94 -20.40 -7.73
N ASP A 264 6.67 -21.12 -6.65
CA ASP A 264 7.26 -22.43 -6.39
C ASP A 264 6.44 -23.53 -7.07
N LEU A 265 7.01 -24.15 -8.12
CA LEU A 265 6.32 -25.17 -8.92
C LEU A 265 6.20 -26.53 -8.21
N GLY A 266 6.68 -26.66 -6.97
CA GLY A 266 6.61 -27.91 -6.21
C GLY A 266 7.63 -28.98 -6.65
N ILE A 267 8.46 -28.67 -7.64
CA ILE A 267 9.43 -29.62 -8.20
C ILE A 267 10.75 -29.49 -7.44
N THR A 268 11.24 -30.60 -6.87
CA THR A 268 12.55 -30.65 -6.21
C THR A 268 13.57 -31.34 -7.08
N ILE A 269 14.76 -30.75 -7.21
CA ILE A 269 15.90 -31.34 -7.89
C ILE A 269 17.10 -31.46 -6.94
N THR A 270 17.93 -32.47 -7.17
CA THR A 270 19.14 -32.72 -6.38
C THR A 270 20.35 -32.91 -7.28
N GLY A 271 21.49 -32.30 -6.94
CA GLY A 271 22.74 -32.42 -7.71
C GLY A 271 23.82 -31.54 -7.11
N ILE A 272 25.10 -31.80 -7.35
CA ILE A 272 26.21 -31.00 -6.77
C ILE A 272 26.56 -29.74 -7.57
N PHE A 273 25.86 -29.53 -8.68
CA PHE A 273 25.88 -28.33 -9.52
C PHE A 273 24.41 -27.98 -9.69
N LEU A 274 24.02 -26.76 -9.32
CA LEU A 274 22.69 -26.16 -9.46
C LEU A 274 22.92 -24.70 -9.86
N ASN A 275 23.72 -24.56 -10.91
CA ASN A 275 24.38 -23.31 -11.21
C ASN A 275 24.15 -22.78 -12.62
N ALA A 276 23.41 -23.52 -13.46
CA ALA A 276 23.24 -23.21 -14.87
C ALA A 276 22.00 -23.96 -15.34
N ALA A 277 21.10 -23.28 -16.04
CA ALA A 277 19.96 -23.90 -16.70
C ALA A 277 19.53 -23.07 -17.89
N ASP A 278 18.81 -23.68 -18.82
CA ASP A 278 18.03 -22.92 -19.79
C ASP A 278 16.81 -23.73 -20.26
N VAL A 279 15.84 -23.07 -20.89
CA VAL A 279 14.60 -23.66 -21.37
C VAL A 279 14.72 -23.98 -22.87
N ASP A 280 14.28 -25.18 -23.26
CA ASP A 280 14.15 -25.54 -24.68
C ASP A 280 12.74 -25.25 -25.22
N ASN A 281 12.62 -25.23 -26.55
CA ASN A 281 11.36 -24.95 -27.25
C ASN A 281 10.27 -26.02 -27.07
N ASN A 282 10.53 -27.08 -26.31
CA ASN A 282 9.53 -28.07 -25.92
C ASN A 282 9.12 -27.90 -24.44
N ASN A 283 9.32 -26.70 -23.87
CA ASN A 283 9.05 -26.37 -22.46
C ASN A 283 9.78 -27.30 -21.50
N ASN A 284 11.05 -27.61 -21.78
CA ASN A 284 11.89 -28.31 -20.81
C ASN A 284 12.97 -27.40 -20.26
N LEU A 285 13.01 -27.26 -18.93
CA LEU A 285 14.14 -26.67 -18.24
C LEU A 285 15.26 -27.71 -18.13
N TRP A 286 16.42 -27.38 -18.68
CA TRP A 286 17.63 -28.19 -18.65
C TRP A 286 18.59 -27.67 -17.59
N VAL A 287 18.50 -28.21 -16.38
CA VAL A 287 19.39 -27.80 -15.29
C VAL A 287 20.64 -28.66 -15.30
N ARG A 288 21.82 -28.05 -15.29
CA ARG A 288 23.06 -28.78 -15.02
C ARG A 288 22.99 -29.34 -13.61
N THR A 289 22.78 -30.65 -13.50
CA THR A 289 22.70 -31.39 -12.25
C THR A 289 23.49 -32.68 -12.43
N GLY A 290 24.43 -32.97 -11.55
CA GLY A 290 25.12 -34.25 -11.65
C GLY A 290 26.34 -34.39 -10.77
N SER A 291 26.56 -35.61 -10.28
CA SER A 291 27.77 -36.02 -9.55
C SER A 291 29.04 -36.07 -10.42
N THR A 292 28.88 -35.93 -11.74
CA THR A 292 29.93 -35.98 -12.76
C THR A 292 29.72 -34.87 -13.78
N ASN A 293 30.81 -34.44 -14.43
CA ASN A 293 30.85 -33.37 -15.42
C ASN A 293 30.20 -33.75 -16.78
N ASN A 294 29.10 -34.48 -16.84
CA ASN A 294 28.49 -34.90 -18.11
C ASN A 294 26.99 -35.22 -18.00
N GLN A 295 26.31 -34.59 -17.06
CA GLN A 295 24.89 -34.83 -16.79
C GLN A 295 24.14 -33.50 -16.68
N LEU A 296 22.95 -33.46 -17.27
CA LEU A 296 21.93 -32.44 -17.03
C LEU A 296 20.65 -33.15 -16.58
N THR A 297 19.79 -32.48 -15.83
CA THR A 297 18.44 -32.95 -15.54
C THR A 297 17.47 -32.14 -16.38
N ARG A 298 16.61 -32.85 -17.07
CA ARG A 298 15.50 -32.31 -17.83
C ARG A 298 14.25 -32.30 -16.96
N ILE A 299 13.62 -31.14 -16.80
CA ILE A 299 12.34 -30.94 -16.13
C ILE A 299 11.31 -30.56 -17.19
N ASN A 300 10.15 -31.22 -17.20
CA ASN A 300 9.06 -30.88 -18.11
C ASN A 300 8.16 -29.83 -17.44
N LEU A 301 8.14 -28.61 -17.98
CA LEU A 301 7.38 -27.49 -17.43
C LEU A 301 5.87 -27.62 -17.74
N ASN A 302 5.51 -28.33 -18.82
CA ASN A 302 4.10 -28.60 -19.15
C ASN A 302 3.42 -29.59 -18.20
N ASP A 303 4.20 -30.41 -17.48
CA ASP A 303 3.68 -31.43 -16.57
C ASP A 303 4.68 -31.70 -15.42
N PRO A 304 4.57 -30.96 -14.30
CA PRO A 304 5.44 -31.10 -13.14
C PRO A 304 5.19 -32.40 -12.37
N SER A 305 4.16 -33.18 -12.73
CA SER A 305 4.00 -34.54 -12.20
C SER A 305 5.02 -35.51 -12.80
N VAL A 306 5.60 -35.19 -13.96
CA VAL A 306 6.71 -35.94 -14.56
C VAL A 306 7.96 -35.69 -13.71
N PRO A 307 8.54 -36.74 -13.08
CA PRO A 307 9.72 -36.55 -12.25
C PRO A 307 10.91 -36.04 -13.07
N PRO A 308 11.77 -35.18 -12.50
CA PRO A 308 13.00 -34.71 -13.14
C PRO A 308 13.86 -35.86 -13.67
N GLN A 309 14.32 -35.76 -14.93
CA GLN A 309 15.02 -36.84 -15.63
C GLN A 309 16.49 -36.51 -15.83
N ALA A 310 17.38 -37.26 -15.15
CA ALA A 310 18.81 -37.11 -15.34
C ALA A 310 19.28 -37.73 -16.66
N ILE A 311 19.83 -36.92 -17.55
CA ILE A 311 20.34 -37.29 -18.89
C ILE A 311 21.87 -37.27 -18.87
N THR A 312 22.50 -38.38 -19.24
CA THR A 312 23.96 -38.50 -19.31
C THR A 312 24.44 -38.38 -20.75
N PHE A 313 25.43 -37.52 -20.95
CA PHE A 313 26.01 -37.23 -22.25
C PHE A 313 27.37 -37.92 -22.43
N THR A 314 27.69 -38.25 -23.68
CA THR A 314 29.01 -38.76 -24.07
C THR A 314 29.98 -37.59 -24.25
N GLY A 315 30.95 -37.48 -23.37
CA GLY A 315 31.91 -36.36 -23.32
C GLY A 315 32.01 -35.80 -21.90
N THR A 316 32.62 -34.63 -21.75
CA THR A 316 32.81 -33.97 -20.45
C THR A 316 32.62 -32.46 -20.58
N LEU A 317 31.76 -31.90 -19.76
CA LEU A 317 31.60 -30.47 -19.51
C LEU A 317 32.75 -29.95 -18.63
N GLY A 318 33.23 -28.76 -18.97
CA GLY A 318 34.22 -28.06 -18.16
C GLY A 318 33.61 -27.43 -16.91
N ASN A 319 34.34 -26.46 -16.37
CA ASN A 319 33.82 -25.56 -15.34
C ASN A 319 33.00 -24.45 -15.99
N VAL A 320 31.86 -24.84 -16.57
CA VAL A 320 30.88 -23.94 -17.20
C VAL A 320 29.98 -23.34 -16.11
N SER A 321 29.88 -22.02 -16.05
CA SER A 321 29.10 -21.37 -14.99
C SER A 321 27.68 -21.06 -15.40
N ASP A 322 27.42 -20.91 -16.70
CA ASP A 322 26.08 -20.72 -17.24
C ASP A 322 25.94 -21.42 -18.61
N ILE A 323 24.71 -21.72 -19.02
CA ILE A 323 24.39 -22.38 -20.29
C ILE A 323 23.23 -21.68 -21.00
N ILE A 324 23.21 -21.75 -22.33
CA ILE A 324 22.12 -21.21 -23.16
C ILE A 324 21.73 -22.20 -24.25
N TYR A 325 20.44 -22.39 -24.49
CA TYR A 325 19.84 -23.22 -25.52
C TYR A 325 19.76 -22.44 -26.83
N ASN A 326 20.04 -23.13 -27.94
CA ASN A 326 19.80 -22.61 -29.28
C ASN A 326 18.84 -23.54 -30.02
N GLU A 327 17.68 -23.00 -30.41
CA GLU A 327 16.69 -23.71 -31.21
C GLU A 327 17.25 -24.14 -32.58
N ALA A 328 18.01 -23.26 -33.24
CA ALA A 328 18.37 -23.40 -34.65
C ALA A 328 19.10 -24.73 -34.94
N ASP A 329 19.85 -25.24 -33.97
CA ASP A 329 20.53 -26.53 -34.09
C ASP A 329 20.27 -27.50 -32.94
N ASN A 330 19.34 -27.17 -32.04
CA ASN A 330 18.91 -27.97 -30.90
C ASN A 330 20.09 -28.40 -30.01
N LYS A 331 20.94 -27.42 -29.66
CA LYS A 331 22.08 -27.61 -28.76
C LYS A 331 22.06 -26.62 -27.61
N ILE A 332 22.72 -26.99 -26.53
CA ILE A 332 23.01 -26.11 -25.40
C ILE A 332 24.50 -25.74 -25.43
N TYR A 333 24.79 -24.46 -25.27
CA TYR A 333 26.14 -23.89 -25.30
C TYR A 333 26.54 -23.36 -23.92
N GLY A 334 27.83 -23.35 -23.62
CA GLY A 334 28.35 -22.69 -22.43
C GLY A 334 29.87 -22.57 -22.46
N VAL A 335 30.42 -21.56 -21.81
CA VAL A 335 31.86 -21.28 -21.82
C VAL A 335 32.49 -21.66 -20.49
N GLY A 336 33.55 -22.46 -20.55
CA GLY A 336 34.31 -22.86 -19.36
C GLY A 336 35.36 -21.84 -18.96
N THR A 337 35.81 -21.90 -17.70
CA THR A 337 36.97 -21.11 -17.21
C THR A 337 38.29 -21.36 -17.97
N ASP A 338 38.33 -22.43 -18.77
CA ASP A 338 39.42 -22.79 -19.67
C ASP A 338 39.35 -22.09 -21.04
N ARG A 339 38.34 -21.24 -21.26
CA ARG A 339 38.04 -20.50 -22.51
C ARG A 339 37.62 -21.40 -23.67
N ASN A 340 37.13 -22.58 -23.36
CA ASN A 340 36.54 -23.45 -24.35
C ASN A 340 35.02 -23.24 -24.40
N LEU A 341 34.48 -23.28 -25.61
CA LEU A 341 33.06 -23.45 -25.86
C LEU A 341 32.73 -24.93 -25.67
N TYR A 342 31.74 -25.22 -24.83
CA TYR A 342 31.15 -26.55 -24.70
C TYR A 342 29.80 -26.54 -25.41
N SER A 343 29.58 -27.53 -26.29
CA SER A 343 28.32 -27.71 -27.00
C SER A 343 27.73 -29.07 -26.63
N ILE A 344 26.50 -29.07 -26.12
CA ILE A 344 25.73 -30.26 -25.77
C ILE A 344 24.70 -30.48 -26.87
N ASP A 345 24.89 -31.50 -27.68
CA ASP A 345 23.95 -31.85 -28.74
C ASP A 345 22.85 -32.75 -28.17
N LEU A 346 21.63 -32.22 -28.10
CA LEU A 346 20.47 -32.92 -27.53
C LEU A 346 19.94 -34.04 -28.45
N ASN A 347 20.27 -34.01 -29.74
CA ASN A 347 19.88 -35.05 -30.70
C ASN A 347 20.75 -36.31 -30.53
N THR A 348 22.04 -36.12 -30.28
CA THR A 348 23.04 -37.20 -30.21
C THR A 348 23.45 -37.56 -28.78
N ASN A 349 23.08 -36.74 -27.80
CA ASN A 349 23.52 -36.80 -26.41
C ASN A 349 25.06 -36.81 -26.30
N THR A 350 25.72 -35.90 -27.02
CA THR A 350 27.18 -35.74 -27.01
C THR A 350 27.60 -34.35 -26.56
N ILE A 351 28.76 -34.26 -25.92
CA ILE A 351 29.42 -33.00 -25.58
C ILE A 351 30.65 -32.86 -26.46
N THR A 352 30.74 -31.75 -27.20
CA THR A 352 31.93 -31.34 -27.95
C THR A 352 32.53 -30.08 -27.33
N THR A 353 33.80 -29.82 -27.64
CA THR A 353 34.55 -28.71 -27.05
C THR A 353 35.46 -28.08 -28.10
N GLU A 354 35.36 -26.77 -28.26
CA GLU A 354 36.19 -25.97 -29.18
C GLU A 354 36.88 -24.83 -28.43
N VAL A 355 38.09 -24.47 -28.83
CA VAL A 355 38.84 -23.36 -28.20
C VAL A 355 38.36 -22.05 -28.78
N ILE A 356 37.91 -21.11 -27.95
CA ILE A 356 37.53 -19.77 -28.40
C ILE A 356 38.75 -18.86 -28.39
N SER A 357 39.10 -18.33 -29.56
CA SER A 357 40.14 -17.30 -29.67
C SER A 357 39.59 -15.92 -29.29
N GLY A 358 40.40 -15.01 -28.75
CA GLY A 358 39.95 -13.65 -28.37
C GLY A 358 39.48 -13.50 -26.91
N LEU A 359 39.03 -14.59 -26.26
CA LEU A 359 38.71 -14.58 -24.83
C LEU A 359 39.96 -14.31 -23.96
N THR A 360 39.80 -13.42 -22.97
CA THR A 360 40.86 -13.04 -22.02
C THR A 360 40.53 -13.48 -20.59
N GLY A 361 41.57 -13.68 -19.77
CA GLY A 361 41.42 -14.12 -18.38
C GLY A 361 41.23 -15.63 -18.20
N ASN A 362 41.33 -16.10 -16.95
CA ASN A 362 40.99 -17.47 -16.53
C ASN A 362 39.93 -17.38 -15.41
N ASN A 363 38.81 -16.71 -15.69
CA ASN A 363 37.72 -16.51 -14.73
C ASN A 363 36.43 -17.18 -15.22
N HIS A 364 35.40 -17.16 -14.38
CA HIS A 364 34.07 -17.70 -14.68
C HIS A 364 33.35 -16.83 -15.71
N TYR A 365 32.70 -17.48 -16.68
CA TYR A 365 31.73 -16.88 -17.57
C TYR A 365 30.35 -17.26 -17.04
N GLY A 366 29.81 -16.39 -16.20
CA GLY A 366 28.61 -16.65 -15.43
C GLY A 366 27.34 -16.12 -16.07
N ALA A 367 27.39 -15.64 -17.31
CA ALA A 367 26.17 -15.46 -18.07
C ALA A 367 26.38 -15.72 -19.55
N ALA A 368 25.36 -16.30 -20.18
CA ALA A 368 25.26 -16.49 -21.61
C ALA A 368 23.90 -15.98 -22.12
N TRP A 369 23.89 -15.49 -23.36
CA TRP A 369 22.68 -15.04 -24.05
C TRP A 369 22.76 -15.47 -25.51
N ILE A 370 21.60 -15.63 -26.13
CA ILE A 370 21.49 -15.84 -27.56
C ILE A 370 20.37 -14.97 -28.12
N ASP A 371 20.61 -14.36 -29.27
CA ASP A 371 19.61 -13.53 -29.96
C ASP A 371 18.91 -14.27 -31.10
N ARG A 372 17.95 -13.60 -31.74
CA ARG A 372 17.17 -14.08 -32.89
C ARG A 372 17.99 -14.49 -34.10
N ASP A 373 19.12 -13.83 -34.34
CA ASP A 373 20.02 -14.19 -35.44
C ASP A 373 20.91 -15.40 -35.06
N GLY A 374 20.83 -15.82 -33.80
CA GLY A 374 21.56 -16.92 -33.22
C GLY A 374 22.93 -16.50 -32.73
N ASP A 375 23.23 -15.22 -32.51
CA ASP A 375 24.53 -14.77 -32.02
C ASP A 375 24.68 -15.05 -30.52
N LEU A 376 25.80 -15.69 -30.16
CA LEU A 376 26.09 -16.11 -28.79
C LEU A 376 26.88 -15.03 -28.06
N TYR A 377 26.35 -14.54 -26.94
CA TYR A 377 27.03 -13.58 -26.07
C TYR A 377 27.37 -14.24 -24.74
N VAL A 378 28.49 -13.85 -24.14
CA VAL A 378 28.92 -14.31 -22.82
C VAL A 378 29.53 -13.19 -21.99
N ASN A 379 29.19 -13.14 -20.70
CA ASN A 379 29.80 -12.22 -19.74
C ASN A 379 30.86 -12.95 -18.91
N LEU A 380 32.05 -12.38 -18.88
CA LEU A 380 33.09 -12.73 -17.91
C LEU A 380 32.77 -12.01 -16.59
N ASN A 381 32.71 -12.74 -15.47
CA ASN A 381 32.36 -12.21 -14.13
C ASN A 381 33.17 -10.98 -13.66
N THR A 382 34.27 -10.65 -14.32
CA THR A 382 35.00 -9.40 -14.09
C THR A 382 34.39 -8.19 -14.81
N GLY A 383 33.25 -8.35 -15.50
CA GLY A 383 32.54 -7.29 -16.20
C GLY A 383 32.93 -7.09 -17.66
N VAL A 384 33.32 -8.15 -18.39
CA VAL A 384 33.64 -8.04 -19.82
C VAL A 384 32.66 -8.85 -20.65
N LEU A 385 31.98 -8.19 -21.59
CA LEU A 385 30.99 -8.81 -22.47
C LEU A 385 31.60 -9.16 -23.83
N TYR A 386 31.42 -10.40 -24.26
CA TYR A 386 31.92 -10.91 -25.53
C TYR A 386 30.78 -11.44 -26.38
N ARG A 387 30.79 -11.13 -27.68
CA ARG A 387 30.10 -11.92 -28.69
C ARG A 387 31.04 -13.01 -29.20
N VAL A 388 30.54 -14.21 -29.42
CA VAL A 388 31.29 -15.36 -29.93
C VAL A 388 30.86 -15.64 -31.37
N ASP A 389 31.62 -15.09 -32.31
CA ASP A 389 31.43 -15.29 -33.74
C ASP A 389 31.74 -16.74 -34.14
N ASP A 390 31.00 -17.23 -35.14
CA ASP A 390 31.22 -18.54 -35.75
C ASP A 390 31.26 -19.70 -34.72
N TYR A 391 30.50 -19.60 -33.62
CA TYR A 391 30.50 -20.56 -32.51
C TYR A 391 30.07 -21.98 -32.90
N ASN A 392 29.36 -22.12 -34.02
CA ASN A 392 28.97 -23.40 -34.60
C ASN A 392 30.05 -24.01 -35.53
N THR A 393 31.20 -23.36 -35.68
CA THR A 393 32.34 -23.82 -36.48
C THR A 393 33.49 -24.34 -35.60
N PRO A 394 34.48 -25.06 -36.18
CA PRO A 394 35.65 -25.52 -35.42
C PRO A 394 36.61 -24.41 -34.95
N THR A 395 36.38 -23.15 -35.30
CA THR A 395 37.29 -22.03 -34.99
C THR A 395 36.55 -20.78 -34.51
N PRO A 396 35.88 -20.85 -33.34
CA PRO A 396 35.15 -19.71 -32.81
C PRO A 396 36.07 -18.55 -32.40
N VAL A 397 35.55 -17.33 -32.55
CA VAL A 397 36.28 -16.09 -32.24
C VAL A 397 35.41 -15.20 -31.36
N ALA A 398 35.90 -14.84 -30.18
CA ALA A 398 35.25 -13.87 -29.32
C ALA A 398 35.72 -12.44 -29.62
N VAL A 399 34.75 -11.54 -29.77
CA VAL A 399 34.94 -10.09 -29.91
C VAL A 399 34.34 -9.43 -28.68
N GLN A 400 35.10 -8.52 -28.05
CA GLN A 400 34.56 -7.75 -26.92
C GLN A 400 33.59 -6.70 -27.47
N VAL A 401 32.34 -6.74 -26.99
CA VAL A 401 31.26 -5.83 -27.42
C VAL A 401 30.90 -4.81 -26.34
N GLY A 402 31.26 -5.07 -25.07
CA GLY A 402 30.95 -4.16 -23.98
C GLY A 402 31.70 -4.47 -22.69
N THR A 403 31.40 -3.68 -21.67
CA THR A 403 31.77 -3.92 -20.28
C THR A 403 30.54 -3.78 -19.40
N SER A 404 30.57 -4.36 -18.20
CA SER A 404 29.54 -4.26 -17.17
C SER A 404 30.20 -4.11 -15.79
N ALA A 405 29.42 -3.84 -14.74
CA ALA A 405 29.91 -4.13 -13.39
C ALA A 405 30.33 -5.61 -13.26
N PRO A 406 31.35 -5.92 -12.44
CA PRO A 406 31.69 -7.29 -12.09
C PRO A 406 30.55 -7.97 -11.34
N THR A 407 30.26 -9.21 -11.68
CA THR A 407 29.15 -9.98 -11.14
C THR A 407 29.64 -11.34 -10.61
N PHE A 408 28.99 -11.85 -9.57
CA PHE A 408 29.32 -13.13 -8.95
C PHE A 408 28.06 -13.98 -8.82
N GLN A 409 28.09 -15.22 -9.32
CA GLN A 409 26.92 -16.12 -9.31
C GLN A 409 25.71 -15.55 -10.07
N ASN A 410 25.94 -15.20 -11.33
CA ASN A 410 24.92 -14.78 -12.27
C ASN A 410 24.41 -15.96 -13.12
N ASP A 411 23.27 -15.72 -13.76
CA ASP A 411 22.69 -16.53 -14.83
C ASP A 411 22.11 -15.55 -15.85
N GLY A 412 22.59 -15.63 -17.09
CA GLY A 412 22.10 -14.79 -18.19
C GLY A 412 20.95 -15.48 -18.89
N MET A 413 19.94 -14.69 -19.28
CA MET A 413 18.92 -15.15 -20.20
C MET A 413 18.43 -14.00 -21.07
N SER A 414 18.06 -14.33 -22.30
CA SER A 414 17.50 -13.43 -23.29
C SER A 414 16.30 -14.10 -23.93
N ASP A 415 15.41 -13.30 -24.51
CA ASP A 415 14.44 -13.82 -25.44
C ASP A 415 15.15 -14.21 -26.76
N PRO A 416 15.21 -15.50 -27.14
CA PRO A 416 15.82 -15.91 -28.41
C PRO A 416 14.99 -15.48 -29.62
N GLY A 417 13.77 -14.97 -29.44
CA GLY A 417 12.96 -14.33 -30.48
C GLY A 417 13.42 -12.92 -30.83
N GLU A 418 14.23 -12.29 -29.98
CA GLU A 418 14.58 -10.87 -30.09
C GLU A 418 16.01 -10.60 -30.54
N LEU A 419 16.21 -9.45 -31.18
CA LEU A 419 17.54 -9.00 -31.55
C LEU A 419 18.38 -8.65 -30.32
N SER A 420 19.69 -8.77 -30.47
CA SER A 420 20.63 -8.34 -29.45
C SER A 420 20.48 -6.84 -29.14
N PRO A 421 20.64 -6.41 -27.88
CA PRO A 421 20.66 -4.99 -27.53
C PRO A 421 21.85 -4.23 -28.14
N PHE A 422 22.80 -4.95 -28.76
CA PHE A 422 23.93 -4.39 -29.50
C PHE A 422 23.68 -4.25 -31.02
N LYS A 423 22.45 -4.51 -31.48
CA LYS A 423 22.03 -4.47 -32.89
C LYS A 423 20.83 -3.55 -33.16
N VAL A 424 20.37 -2.87 -32.12
CA VAL A 424 19.12 -2.11 -32.14
C VAL A 424 19.31 -0.80 -31.40
N PRO A 425 18.49 0.22 -31.71
CA PRO A 425 18.53 1.47 -30.99
C PRO A 425 17.93 1.31 -29.60
N PHE A 426 18.55 1.95 -28.62
CA PHE A 426 18.06 2.01 -27.25
C PHE A 426 17.69 3.44 -26.87
N ILE A 427 16.61 3.57 -26.10
CA ILE A 427 16.19 4.82 -25.49
C ILE A 427 15.92 4.61 -24.00
N ASP A 428 16.42 5.55 -23.21
CA ASP A 428 16.03 5.79 -21.84
C ASP A 428 15.44 7.21 -21.74
N PRO A 429 14.11 7.35 -21.58
CA PRO A 429 13.43 8.63 -21.54
C PRO A 429 13.78 9.43 -20.28
N ASN A 430 14.31 8.79 -19.22
CA ASN A 430 14.80 9.46 -18.03
C ASN A 430 15.84 8.59 -17.29
N PRO A 431 17.14 8.75 -17.57
CA PRO A 431 18.21 7.95 -16.96
C PRO A 431 18.39 8.12 -15.44
N ASN A 432 17.66 9.04 -14.82
CA ASN A 432 17.64 9.23 -13.38
C ASN A 432 16.46 8.53 -12.70
N ASN A 433 15.56 7.89 -13.47
CA ASN A 433 14.43 7.18 -12.91
C ASN A 433 14.89 5.86 -12.26
N LEU A 434 14.17 5.42 -11.23
CA LEU A 434 14.47 4.15 -10.56
C LEU A 434 14.00 2.95 -11.39
N ILE A 435 12.93 3.11 -12.14
CA ILE A 435 12.41 2.10 -13.05
C ILE A 435 13.13 2.26 -14.40
N PRO A 436 13.84 1.23 -14.89
CA PRO A 436 14.61 1.33 -16.13
C PRO A 436 13.75 1.69 -17.34
N PHE A 437 14.34 2.46 -18.27
CA PHE A 437 13.70 2.84 -19.55
C PHE A 437 12.31 3.48 -19.40
N SER A 438 12.09 4.19 -18.30
CA SER A 438 10.79 4.78 -18.00
C SER A 438 10.89 6.23 -17.55
N HIS A 439 9.83 6.98 -17.80
CA HIS A 439 9.69 8.35 -17.32
C HIS A 439 8.32 8.54 -16.66
N GLU A 440 8.25 9.44 -15.70
CA GLU A 440 7.01 9.80 -15.04
C GLU A 440 6.91 11.32 -14.96
N ASP A 441 5.75 11.87 -15.31
CA ASP A 441 5.44 13.28 -15.15
C ASP A 441 3.96 13.45 -14.71
N THR A 442 3.57 14.65 -14.28
CA THR A 442 2.22 14.93 -13.80
C THR A 442 1.60 16.11 -14.54
N PHE A 443 0.54 15.83 -15.29
CA PHE A 443 -0.32 16.87 -15.87
C PHE A 443 -1.38 17.27 -14.85
N THR A 444 -1.36 18.52 -14.39
CA THR A 444 -2.42 19.08 -13.56
C THR A 444 -3.19 20.11 -14.35
N GLU A 445 -4.47 19.83 -14.55
CA GLU A 445 -5.36 20.75 -15.25
C GLU A 445 -5.39 22.13 -14.56
N ASP A 446 -5.52 23.18 -15.36
CA ASP A 446 -5.33 24.60 -15.02
C ASP A 446 -3.94 25.07 -14.54
N LEU A 447 -3.09 24.18 -14.03
CA LEU A 447 -1.75 24.54 -13.54
C LEU A 447 -0.65 24.28 -14.57
N THR A 448 -0.80 23.24 -15.39
CA THR A 448 0.16 22.89 -16.43
C THR A 448 -0.47 23.02 -17.82
N VAL A 449 0.24 23.69 -18.73
CA VAL A 449 -0.21 23.87 -20.12
C VAL A 449 -0.02 22.58 -20.91
N SER A 450 1.08 21.89 -20.63
CA SER A 450 1.44 20.58 -21.15
C SER A 450 2.59 20.01 -20.30
N VAL A 451 2.86 18.72 -20.47
CA VAL A 451 4.00 18.02 -19.87
C VAL A 451 4.80 17.29 -20.94
N GLY A 452 6.09 17.10 -20.69
CA GLY A 452 6.97 16.37 -21.61
C GLY A 452 6.77 14.87 -21.49
N ILE A 453 7.07 14.13 -22.56
CA ILE A 453 7.06 12.67 -22.52
C ILE A 453 8.44 12.07 -22.25
N VAL A 454 9.47 12.90 -22.16
CA VAL A 454 10.85 12.52 -21.83
C VAL A 454 11.47 13.61 -20.95
N SER A 455 12.47 13.25 -20.14
CA SER A 455 13.21 14.21 -19.34
C SER A 455 14.20 15.03 -20.20
N ASN A 456 14.76 16.09 -19.61
CA ASN A 456 15.82 16.85 -20.27
C ASN A 456 17.11 16.03 -20.47
N ASP A 457 17.28 14.97 -19.68
CA ASP A 457 18.42 14.07 -19.67
C ASP A 457 18.16 12.78 -20.46
N VAL A 458 17.08 12.72 -21.26
CA VAL A 458 16.82 11.59 -22.18
C VAL A 458 18.09 11.21 -22.93
N ASN A 459 18.36 9.92 -22.96
CA ASN A 459 19.55 9.36 -23.56
C ASN A 459 19.13 8.27 -24.53
N LEU A 460 19.65 8.32 -25.75
CA LEU A 460 19.41 7.27 -26.71
C LEU A 460 20.63 7.06 -27.60
N GLN A 461 20.79 5.84 -28.08
CA GLN A 461 21.91 5.47 -28.93
C GLN A 461 21.50 4.31 -29.83
N ASP A 462 21.96 4.36 -31.07
CA ASP A 462 21.92 3.19 -31.95
C ASP A 462 23.23 2.40 -31.89
N PHE A 463 23.08 1.09 -31.73
CA PHE A 463 24.19 0.15 -31.59
C PHE A 463 24.22 -0.77 -32.82
N ASP A 464 25.28 -0.69 -33.60
CA ASP A 464 25.64 -1.74 -34.56
C ASP A 464 26.93 -2.43 -34.10
N GLU A 465 26.97 -3.73 -34.33
CA GLU A 465 27.95 -4.71 -33.91
C GLU A 465 29.41 -4.41 -34.30
N THR A 466 29.64 -3.38 -35.11
CA THR A 466 30.86 -3.20 -35.88
C THR A 466 31.83 -2.11 -35.43
N ASP A 467 31.45 -1.05 -34.67
CA ASP A 467 32.47 -0.10 -34.19
C ASP A 467 31.99 0.94 -33.16
N THR A 468 32.99 1.56 -32.54
CA THR A 468 33.06 2.76 -31.69
C THR A 468 32.43 4.06 -32.23
N VAL A 469 31.42 3.96 -33.11
CA VAL A 469 30.77 5.08 -33.79
C VAL A 469 29.27 4.97 -33.57
N THR A 470 28.64 6.04 -33.07
CA THR A 470 27.19 6.15 -32.95
C THR A 470 26.55 6.08 -34.35
N GLU A 471 25.60 5.17 -34.54
CA GLU A 471 24.82 5.05 -35.77
C GLU A 471 23.55 5.92 -35.71
N ASN A 472 22.86 6.02 -36.84
CA ASN A 472 21.76 6.95 -37.02
C ASN A 472 20.42 6.23 -36.98
N ILE A 473 19.42 6.89 -36.42
CA ILE A 473 18.05 6.37 -36.31
C ILE A 473 17.25 6.82 -37.53
N SER A 474 16.37 5.96 -38.04
CA SER A 474 15.49 6.29 -39.15
C SER A 474 14.14 6.84 -38.68
N GLU A 475 13.60 6.30 -37.59
CA GLU A 475 12.27 6.62 -37.10
C GLU A 475 12.13 6.48 -35.58
N ALA A 476 11.24 7.27 -34.98
CA ALA A 476 10.71 7.05 -33.64
C ALA A 476 9.18 7.03 -33.71
N THR A 477 8.56 6.01 -33.14
CA THR A 477 7.11 5.90 -33.00
C THR A 477 6.74 6.13 -31.54
N ILE A 478 5.89 7.12 -31.31
CA ILE A 478 5.39 7.51 -29.99
C ILE A 478 3.89 7.26 -29.99
N THR A 479 3.40 6.43 -29.07
CA THR A 479 2.00 6.01 -29.01
C THR A 479 1.43 6.24 -27.63
N LEU A 480 0.39 7.07 -27.52
CA LEU A 480 -0.47 7.11 -26.33
C LEU A 480 -1.38 5.88 -26.37
N THR A 481 -1.15 4.91 -25.48
CA THR A 481 -1.72 3.55 -25.55
C THR A 481 -3.08 3.42 -24.88
N ASN A 482 -3.37 4.24 -23.87
CA ASN A 482 -4.64 4.26 -23.13
C ASN A 482 -5.36 5.64 -23.17
N PRO A 483 -5.53 6.22 -24.37
CA PRO A 483 -6.08 7.56 -24.55
C PRO A 483 -7.48 7.69 -23.94
N GLN A 484 -7.73 8.79 -23.25
CA GLN A 484 -9.04 9.21 -22.78
C GLN A 484 -9.57 10.39 -23.60
N THR A 485 -10.83 10.75 -23.34
CA THR A 485 -11.47 11.91 -23.97
C THR A 485 -10.65 13.19 -23.74
N ASP A 486 -10.50 13.98 -24.80
CA ASP A 486 -9.81 15.27 -24.82
C ASP A 486 -8.30 15.23 -24.52
N ASP A 487 -7.70 14.05 -24.52
CA ASP A 487 -6.24 13.91 -24.56
C ASP A 487 -5.68 14.38 -25.91
N GLU A 488 -4.53 15.03 -25.84
CA GLU A 488 -3.77 15.44 -27.01
C GLU A 488 -2.28 15.20 -26.78
N LEU A 489 -1.71 14.32 -27.60
CA LEU A 489 -0.28 14.21 -27.80
C LEU A 489 0.12 15.03 -29.04
N PHE A 490 1.03 15.98 -28.88
CA PHE A 490 1.38 16.92 -29.95
C PHE A 490 2.87 17.31 -29.97
N VAL A 491 3.31 17.90 -31.08
CA VAL A 491 4.64 18.49 -31.21
C VAL A 491 4.58 19.98 -30.91
N ASP A 492 5.22 20.42 -29.82
CA ASP A 492 5.32 21.85 -29.52
C ASP A 492 6.46 22.50 -30.31
N LEU A 493 6.08 23.14 -31.43
CA LEU A 493 7.02 23.87 -32.29
C LEU A 493 7.53 25.20 -31.68
N ALA A 494 7.11 25.55 -30.45
CA ALA A 494 7.76 26.61 -29.68
C ALA A 494 9.07 26.13 -29.04
N LEU A 495 9.24 24.82 -28.86
CA LEU A 495 10.48 24.20 -28.41
C LEU A 495 11.45 23.99 -29.60
N PRO A 496 12.76 23.88 -29.35
CA PRO A 496 13.72 23.54 -30.39
C PRO A 496 13.32 22.23 -31.08
N PHE A 497 13.28 22.24 -32.42
CA PHE A 497 12.99 21.05 -33.21
C PHE A 497 13.99 20.95 -34.37
N PRO A 498 14.68 19.82 -34.54
CA PRO A 498 15.75 19.70 -35.51
C PRO A 498 15.23 19.61 -36.96
N PRO A 499 15.91 20.24 -37.93
CA PRO A 499 15.48 20.27 -39.33
C PRO A 499 15.71 18.94 -40.08
N SER A 500 16.44 18.00 -39.47
CA SER A 500 16.73 16.66 -39.98
C SER A 500 15.62 15.66 -39.70
N ILE A 501 14.59 16.03 -38.92
CA ILE A 501 13.46 15.17 -38.56
C ILE A 501 12.15 15.81 -39.04
N THR A 502 11.19 14.98 -39.46
CA THR A 502 9.84 15.41 -39.81
C THR A 502 8.81 14.65 -38.97
N PRO A 503 7.95 15.35 -38.21
CA PRO A 503 6.88 14.71 -37.48
C PRO A 503 5.66 14.44 -38.38
N ASN A 504 5.00 13.31 -38.15
CA ASN A 504 3.71 12.96 -38.71
C ASN A 504 2.78 12.53 -37.56
N ILE A 505 1.63 13.19 -37.44
CA ILE A 505 0.68 12.96 -36.34
C ILE A 505 -0.55 12.27 -36.92
N SER A 506 -0.90 11.10 -36.38
CA SER A 506 -2.07 10.33 -36.78
C SER A 506 -2.83 9.83 -35.56
N GLY A 507 -3.82 10.62 -35.10
CA GLY A 507 -4.55 10.33 -33.87
C GLY A 507 -3.60 10.37 -32.67
N ASN A 508 -3.49 9.24 -31.96
CA ASN A 508 -2.70 9.09 -30.73
C ASN A 508 -1.26 8.61 -30.99
N VAL A 509 -0.86 8.56 -32.26
CA VAL A 509 0.48 8.16 -32.68
C VAL A 509 1.19 9.35 -33.33
N ILE A 510 2.39 9.64 -32.85
CA ILE A 510 3.35 10.54 -33.50
C ILE A 510 4.49 9.70 -34.04
N THR A 511 4.74 9.82 -35.33
CA THR A 511 5.91 9.23 -35.98
C THR A 511 6.90 10.34 -36.34
N LEU A 512 8.10 10.26 -35.79
CA LEU A 512 9.22 11.15 -36.12
C LEU A 512 10.11 10.43 -37.13
N THR A 513 10.18 10.91 -38.37
CA THR A 513 10.98 10.26 -39.41
C THR A 513 12.17 11.14 -39.80
N ALA A 514 13.35 10.55 -39.92
CA ALA A 514 14.52 11.22 -40.47
C ALA A 514 14.26 11.68 -41.91
N VAL A 515 14.70 12.89 -42.27
CA VAL A 515 14.57 13.44 -43.63
C VAL A 515 15.45 12.71 -44.64
N ASP A 516 16.59 12.16 -44.19
CA ASP A 516 17.42 11.25 -44.98
C ASP A 516 16.99 9.81 -44.74
N ASN A 517 16.02 9.33 -45.54
CA ASN A 517 15.48 7.97 -45.44
C ASN A 517 16.48 6.86 -45.83
N ILE A 518 17.75 7.19 -46.11
CA ILE A 518 18.81 6.21 -46.39
C ILE A 518 19.81 6.16 -45.24
N ASN A 519 20.23 7.31 -44.73
CA ASN A 519 21.28 7.37 -43.70
C ASN A 519 20.77 7.75 -42.30
N GLY A 520 19.47 7.99 -42.11
CA GLY A 520 18.88 8.36 -40.83
C GLY A 520 19.28 9.77 -40.34
N ALA A 521 18.98 10.05 -39.08
CA ALA A 521 19.42 11.22 -38.33
C ALA A 521 20.13 10.80 -37.03
N THR A 522 20.91 11.70 -36.45
CA THR A 522 21.73 11.37 -35.27
C THR A 522 20.88 11.17 -34.02
N PRO A 523 21.34 10.38 -33.04
CA PRO A 523 20.70 10.26 -31.73
C PRO A 523 20.34 11.60 -31.08
N ASP A 524 21.29 12.55 -31.03
CA ASP A 524 21.08 13.92 -30.50
C ASP A 524 19.91 14.66 -31.17
N ASP A 525 19.68 14.44 -32.48
CA ASP A 525 18.54 15.07 -33.17
C ASP A 525 17.22 14.42 -32.70
N PHE A 526 17.19 13.10 -32.51
CA PHE A 526 16.00 12.45 -31.97
C PHE A 526 15.73 12.84 -30.51
N GLU A 527 16.76 13.01 -29.69
CA GLU A 527 16.60 13.53 -28.32
C GLU A 527 15.95 14.92 -28.31
N ASP A 528 16.45 15.84 -29.14
CA ASP A 528 15.88 17.19 -29.27
C ASP A 528 14.44 17.15 -29.80
N ALA A 529 14.14 16.27 -30.76
CA ALA A 529 12.79 16.12 -31.30
C ALA A 529 11.81 15.51 -30.29
N LEU A 530 12.24 14.53 -29.49
CA LEU A 530 11.44 13.90 -28.43
C LEU A 530 11.13 14.86 -27.29
N LYS A 531 12.08 15.72 -26.90
CA LYS A 531 11.85 16.80 -25.90
C LYS A 531 10.75 17.77 -26.34
N ALA A 532 10.53 17.93 -27.65
CA ALA A 532 9.47 18.76 -28.20
C ALA A 532 8.10 18.08 -28.24
N ILE A 533 8.01 16.78 -27.93
CA ILE A 533 6.73 16.08 -27.83
C ILE A 533 6.14 16.32 -26.45
N GLN A 534 4.88 16.74 -26.44
CA GLN A 534 4.19 17.19 -25.25
C GLN A 534 2.80 16.54 -25.18
N PHE A 535 2.34 16.29 -23.97
CA PHE A 535 1.00 15.84 -23.68
C PHE A 535 0.20 16.93 -22.97
N ARG A 536 -1.10 17.01 -23.27
CA ARG A 536 -2.07 17.76 -22.48
C ARG A 536 -3.43 17.07 -22.52
N ASN A 537 -4.31 17.44 -21.60
CA ASN A 537 -5.74 17.19 -21.72
C ASN A 537 -6.49 18.54 -21.77
N THR A 538 -7.47 18.68 -22.67
CA THR A 538 -8.22 19.95 -22.84
C THR A 538 -9.58 19.98 -22.14
N SER A 539 -9.93 18.94 -21.40
CA SER A 539 -11.13 18.89 -20.58
C SER A 539 -10.96 19.73 -19.32
N GLU A 540 -12.00 20.44 -18.94
CA GLU A 540 -12.12 21.15 -17.65
C GLU A 540 -12.50 20.16 -16.51
N ASN A 541 -12.42 18.86 -16.74
CA ASN A 541 -12.57 17.78 -15.75
C ASN A 541 -11.97 16.52 -16.38
N PRO A 542 -10.63 16.43 -16.45
CA PRO A 542 -9.97 15.33 -17.15
C PRO A 542 -10.17 14.01 -16.40
N ASN A 543 -10.27 12.89 -17.13
CA ASN A 543 -10.18 11.58 -16.50
C ASN A 543 -8.79 11.43 -15.85
N THR A 544 -8.75 11.09 -14.56
CA THR A 544 -7.54 11.00 -13.74
C THR A 544 -6.79 9.67 -13.82
N THR A 545 -7.26 8.68 -14.58
CA THR A 545 -6.49 7.44 -14.86
C THR A 545 -5.11 7.84 -15.43
N PRO A 546 -3.97 7.33 -14.97
CA PRO A 546 -2.67 7.65 -15.58
C PRO A 546 -2.63 7.34 -17.08
N ARG A 547 -1.91 8.14 -17.86
CA ARG A 547 -1.71 7.89 -19.30
C ARG A 547 -0.36 7.24 -19.56
N GLU A 548 -0.35 6.27 -20.45
CA GLU A 548 0.85 5.55 -20.84
C GLU A 548 1.24 5.92 -22.26
N VAL A 549 2.48 6.36 -22.44
CA VAL A 549 3.06 6.71 -23.73
C VAL A 549 4.24 5.81 -24.01
N ASP A 550 4.12 4.94 -25.01
CA ASP A 550 5.21 4.09 -25.47
C ASP A 550 6.05 4.81 -26.52
N ILE A 551 7.37 4.70 -26.41
CA ILE A 551 8.35 5.25 -27.33
C ILE A 551 9.21 4.09 -27.84
N GLN A 552 9.22 3.89 -29.16
CA GLN A 552 10.04 2.88 -29.81
C GLN A 552 10.82 3.49 -30.97
N LEU A 553 12.13 3.20 -31.01
CA LEU A 553 13.03 3.65 -32.06
C LEU A 553 13.19 2.59 -33.16
N THR A 554 13.53 3.03 -34.36
CA THR A 554 13.87 2.16 -35.50
C THR A 554 15.16 2.63 -36.15
N ASP A 555 16.14 1.74 -36.31
CA ASP A 555 17.41 2.04 -36.98
C ASP A 555 17.25 2.17 -38.51
N THR A 556 18.35 2.38 -39.24
CA THR A 556 18.35 2.47 -40.70
C THR A 556 18.11 1.15 -41.43
N GLU A 557 18.27 0.03 -40.74
CA GLU A 557 18.10 -1.34 -41.20
C GLU A 557 16.64 -1.80 -41.06
N GLY A 558 15.84 -1.07 -40.27
CA GLY A 558 14.45 -1.35 -39.97
C GLY A 558 14.26 -2.23 -38.73
N ASN A 559 15.27 -2.38 -37.89
CA ASN A 559 15.17 -3.09 -36.63
C ASN A 559 14.54 -2.18 -35.56
N LEU A 560 13.65 -2.77 -34.76
CA LEU A 560 12.99 -2.09 -33.66
C LEU A 560 13.85 -2.17 -32.40
N GLY A 561 13.95 -1.04 -31.71
CA GLY A 561 14.60 -0.91 -30.41
C GLY A 561 13.75 -1.38 -29.24
N ASN A 562 14.27 -1.12 -28.03
CA ASN A 562 13.48 -1.30 -26.82
C ASN A 562 12.25 -0.37 -26.83
N THR A 563 11.19 -0.80 -26.14
CA THR A 563 10.04 0.05 -25.86
C THR A 563 10.26 0.72 -24.51
N ALA A 564 10.45 2.04 -24.53
CA ALA A 564 10.43 2.85 -23.32
C ALA A 564 9.03 3.36 -23.04
N THR A 565 8.67 3.49 -21.76
CA THR A 565 7.32 3.88 -21.36
C THR A 565 7.33 5.13 -20.50
N THR A 566 6.42 6.05 -20.80
CA THR A 566 6.20 7.25 -20.00
C THR A 566 4.80 7.23 -19.38
N THR A 567 4.74 7.28 -18.06
CA THR A 567 3.50 7.44 -17.29
C THR A 567 3.25 8.92 -17.03
N ILE A 568 2.06 9.40 -17.42
CA ILE A 568 1.60 10.75 -17.13
C ILE A 568 0.45 10.66 -16.15
N ASN A 569 0.71 11.05 -14.90
CA ASN A 569 -0.33 11.17 -13.89
C ASN A 569 -1.22 12.38 -14.23
N VAL A 570 -2.52 12.13 -14.40
CA VAL A 570 -3.48 13.20 -14.71
C VAL A 570 -4.20 13.59 -13.43
N VAL A 571 -3.99 14.82 -13.01
CA VAL A 571 -4.63 15.41 -11.84
C VAL A 571 -5.63 16.45 -12.31
N SER A 572 -6.88 16.31 -11.91
CA SER A 572 -7.88 17.38 -12.14
C SER A 572 -7.48 18.61 -11.33
N GLY A 573 -7.51 19.77 -11.98
CA GLY A 573 -7.33 21.07 -11.36
C GLY A 573 -8.56 21.52 -10.59
N LYS A 574 -8.46 22.71 -9.99
CA LYS A 574 -9.54 23.33 -9.24
C LYS A 574 -10.47 24.04 -10.21
N ASN A 575 -11.36 23.29 -10.83
CA ASN A 575 -12.37 23.81 -11.74
C ASN A 575 -13.22 24.88 -11.04
N THR A 576 -13.12 26.13 -11.47
CA THR A 576 -14.19 27.10 -11.21
C THR A 576 -15.41 26.62 -12.00
N PRO A 577 -16.59 26.42 -11.38
CA PRO A 577 -17.69 25.73 -12.04
C PRO A 577 -18.07 26.39 -13.37
N SER A 578 -17.87 25.68 -14.48
CA SER A 578 -18.58 25.93 -15.72
C SER A 578 -19.76 24.97 -15.77
N TYR A 579 -20.96 25.53 -15.53
CA TYR A 579 -22.23 24.81 -15.35
C TYR A 579 -22.48 23.69 -16.37
N PRO A 580 -22.39 22.41 -15.96
CA PRO A 580 -22.94 21.27 -16.69
C PRO A 580 -24.42 21.11 -16.33
N SER A 581 -25.21 20.50 -17.22
CA SER A 581 -26.67 20.43 -17.15
C SER A 581 -27.28 19.46 -16.12
N GLU A 582 -26.57 19.16 -15.04
CA GLU A 582 -27.11 18.49 -13.85
C GLU A 582 -26.37 19.08 -12.66
N GLU A 583 -27.08 19.85 -11.85
CA GLU A 583 -26.56 20.36 -10.57
C GLU A 583 -26.39 19.18 -9.62
N PRO A 584 -25.15 18.87 -9.20
CA PRO A 584 -24.90 17.63 -8.48
C PRO A 584 -25.05 17.77 -6.97
N ASN A 585 -24.91 18.95 -6.37
CA ASN A 585 -24.55 19.09 -4.97
C ASN A 585 -25.70 19.08 -3.95
N ASP A 586 -26.91 18.65 -4.31
CA ASP A 586 -28.05 18.57 -3.37
C ASP A 586 -28.01 17.48 -2.29
N THR A 587 -27.08 16.52 -2.38
CA THR A 587 -27.04 15.37 -1.45
C THR A 587 -25.62 15.03 -1.03
N VAL A 588 -25.44 14.41 0.15
CA VAL A 588 -24.11 13.99 0.64
C VAL A 588 -23.37 13.06 -0.34
N LEU A 589 -24.10 12.25 -1.11
CA LEU A 589 -23.53 11.34 -2.12
C LEU A 589 -22.94 12.10 -3.31
N ARG A 590 -23.52 13.25 -3.63
CA ARG A 590 -23.17 14.06 -4.80
C ARG A 590 -22.55 15.42 -4.42
N ALA A 591 -22.24 15.62 -3.14
CA ALA A 591 -21.68 16.85 -2.59
C ALA A 591 -20.39 17.26 -3.31
N THR A 592 -20.21 18.57 -3.50
CA THR A 592 -19.04 19.18 -4.11
C THR A 592 -17.79 18.83 -3.30
N ASN A 593 -16.82 18.15 -3.93
CA ASN A 593 -15.55 17.85 -3.28
C ASN A 593 -14.73 19.12 -3.10
N THR A 594 -14.46 19.53 -1.87
CA THR A 594 -13.62 20.70 -1.61
C THR A 594 -12.12 20.42 -1.85
N GLY A 595 -11.72 19.15 -1.83
CA GLY A 595 -10.31 18.72 -1.89
C GLY A 595 -9.52 18.97 -0.60
N LEU A 596 -10.17 19.50 0.44
CA LEU A 596 -9.59 19.66 1.77
C LEU A 596 -9.55 18.29 2.45
N THR A 597 -8.36 17.85 2.85
CA THR A 597 -8.13 16.55 3.50
C THR A 597 -7.18 16.68 4.68
N ILE A 598 -7.03 15.62 5.46
CA ILE A 598 -6.06 15.52 6.58
C ILE A 598 -4.60 15.83 6.18
N ASN A 599 -4.25 15.67 4.89
CA ASN A 599 -2.91 15.92 4.35
C ASN A 599 -2.86 17.16 3.44
N ASN A 600 -4.00 17.87 3.29
CA ASN A 600 -4.14 19.01 2.39
C ASN A 600 -4.98 20.11 3.06
N ASP A 601 -4.38 20.76 4.06
CA ASP A 601 -4.97 21.91 4.75
C ASP A 601 -5.01 23.16 3.87
N GLY A 602 -6.06 23.98 4.00
CA GLY A 602 -6.13 25.24 3.26
C GLY A 602 -7.51 25.88 3.19
N THR A 603 -7.68 26.76 2.20
CA THR A 603 -8.91 27.52 1.99
C THR A 603 -9.59 27.12 0.68
N PHE A 604 -10.84 26.67 0.79
CA PHE A 604 -11.76 26.49 -0.33
C PHE A 604 -12.66 27.72 -0.45
N ASN A 605 -12.80 28.25 -1.67
CA ASN A 605 -13.70 29.34 -1.99
C ASN A 605 -14.59 28.89 -3.13
N TYR A 606 -15.88 29.20 -3.04
CA TYR A 606 -16.88 28.79 -4.01
C TYR A 606 -17.94 29.87 -4.14
N SER A 607 -18.45 30.09 -5.34
CA SER A 607 -19.61 30.95 -5.57
C SER A 607 -20.70 30.09 -6.19
N GLY A 608 -21.87 30.02 -5.54
CA GLY A 608 -23.01 29.21 -5.94
C GLY A 608 -24.29 30.02 -6.07
N GLU A 609 -25.36 29.36 -6.45
CA GLU A 609 -26.72 29.86 -6.38
C GLU A 609 -27.55 28.83 -5.61
N ILE A 610 -28.53 29.28 -4.84
CA ILE A 610 -29.59 28.42 -4.33
C ILE A 610 -30.78 28.68 -5.24
N GLY A 611 -31.34 27.65 -5.84
CA GLY A 611 -32.51 27.68 -6.70
C GLY A 611 -32.22 27.45 -8.18
N ASP A 612 -30.99 27.04 -8.54
CA ASP A 612 -30.60 26.67 -9.89
C ASP A 612 -30.97 25.24 -10.27
N ASN A 613 -31.38 24.38 -9.31
CA ASN A 613 -31.66 22.99 -9.62
C ASN A 613 -32.99 22.87 -10.39
N PRO A 614 -32.99 22.49 -11.67
CA PRO A 614 -34.21 22.47 -12.49
C PRO A 614 -35.18 21.35 -12.10
N ASN A 615 -34.75 20.39 -11.29
CA ASN A 615 -35.53 19.22 -10.85
C ASN A 615 -36.16 19.39 -9.46
N VAL A 616 -35.77 20.43 -8.72
CA VAL A 616 -36.24 20.74 -7.37
C VAL A 616 -37.03 22.06 -7.40
N ASP A 617 -37.89 22.29 -6.40
CA ASP A 617 -38.49 23.61 -6.23
C ASP A 617 -37.37 24.59 -5.84
N PRO A 618 -37.16 25.73 -6.52
CA PRO A 618 -36.05 26.63 -6.21
C PRO A 618 -35.97 27.07 -4.74
N GLU A 619 -37.09 27.06 -4.03
CA GLU A 619 -37.14 27.37 -2.60
C GLU A 619 -36.67 26.21 -1.70
N GLN A 620 -36.50 25.00 -2.21
CA GLN A 620 -36.05 23.79 -1.48
C GLN A 620 -34.67 23.30 -1.92
N ASP A 621 -34.01 24.09 -2.75
CA ASP A 621 -32.68 23.80 -3.27
C ASP A 621 -31.62 23.95 -2.17
N VAL A 622 -30.61 23.08 -2.19
CA VAL A 622 -29.54 23.04 -1.18
C VAL A 622 -28.21 22.64 -1.82
N ASP A 623 -27.13 23.21 -1.31
CA ASP A 623 -25.78 22.91 -1.79
C ASP A 623 -24.92 22.28 -0.69
N LEU A 624 -24.41 21.07 -0.94
CA LEU A 624 -23.52 20.35 -0.03
C LEU A 624 -22.08 20.31 -0.54
N PHE A 625 -21.15 20.48 0.40
CA PHE A 625 -19.71 20.48 0.21
C PHE A 625 -19.06 19.46 1.13
N LYS A 626 -18.16 18.61 0.63
CA LYS A 626 -17.47 17.56 1.41
C LYS A 626 -15.99 17.87 1.66
N PHE A 627 -15.49 17.49 2.83
CA PHE A 627 -14.09 17.64 3.26
C PHE A 627 -13.73 16.54 4.26
N ASP A 628 -12.44 16.21 4.38
CA ASP A 628 -11.95 15.26 5.39
C ASP A 628 -11.18 15.98 6.48
N LEU A 629 -11.51 15.69 7.74
CA LEU A 629 -10.81 16.22 8.92
C LEU A 629 -10.14 15.07 9.68
N GLY A 630 -8.94 15.29 10.20
CA GLY A 630 -8.34 14.48 11.24
C GLY A 630 -8.87 14.84 12.63
N LEU A 631 -8.63 13.97 13.61
CA LEU A 631 -8.98 14.22 15.00
C LEU A 631 -8.27 15.50 15.51
N GLY A 632 -9.05 16.47 15.99
CA GLY A 632 -8.57 17.76 16.49
C GLY A 632 -8.38 18.85 15.44
N ASP A 633 -8.54 18.52 14.16
CA ASP A 633 -8.49 19.53 13.09
C ASP A 633 -9.72 20.44 13.19
N ARG A 634 -9.57 21.69 12.75
CA ARG A 634 -10.61 22.71 12.92
C ARG A 634 -11.09 23.21 11.57
N LEU A 635 -12.39 23.17 11.38
CA LEU A 635 -13.09 23.77 10.27
C LEU A 635 -13.55 25.17 10.66
N ARG A 636 -13.27 26.17 9.82
CA ARG A 636 -13.70 27.54 10.00
C ARG A 636 -14.58 27.98 8.84
N LEU A 637 -15.74 28.53 9.16
CA LEU A 637 -16.81 28.91 8.22
C LEU A 637 -17.27 30.35 8.52
N PRO A 638 -17.73 31.13 7.53
CA PRO A 638 -18.41 32.39 7.77
C PRO A 638 -19.64 32.19 8.69
N GLU A 639 -19.83 33.12 9.62
CA GLU A 639 -21.01 33.15 10.50
C GLU A 639 -22.28 33.53 9.72
N PHE A 640 -22.12 34.40 8.73
CA PHE A 640 -23.19 34.83 7.83
C PHE A 640 -22.69 34.75 6.39
N ILE A 641 -23.56 34.28 5.50
CA ILE A 641 -23.33 34.24 4.06
C ILE A 641 -24.50 35.01 3.41
N ASP A 642 -24.20 36.12 2.76
CA ASP A 642 -25.21 36.94 2.09
C ASP A 642 -25.77 36.18 0.87
N LEU A 643 -27.10 36.11 0.76
CA LEU A 643 -27.80 35.72 -0.46
C LEU A 643 -28.03 36.97 -1.31
N LEU A 644 -27.69 36.89 -2.59
CA LEU A 644 -27.73 37.99 -3.54
C LEU A 644 -28.75 37.73 -4.66
N ASP A 645 -29.48 38.77 -5.07
CA ASP A 645 -30.34 38.71 -6.26
C ASP A 645 -29.54 38.81 -7.58
N GLU A 646 -30.25 38.71 -8.72
CA GLU A 646 -29.66 38.82 -10.07
C GLU A 646 -28.91 40.15 -10.36
N ASN A 647 -29.06 41.17 -9.50
CA ASN A 647 -28.40 42.47 -9.60
C ASN A 647 -27.36 42.69 -8.46
N ASP A 648 -26.93 41.63 -7.78
CA ASP A 648 -25.99 41.64 -6.66
C ASP A 648 -26.48 42.44 -5.43
N ASN A 649 -27.80 42.53 -5.21
CA ASN A 649 -28.34 43.09 -3.96
C ASN A 649 -28.56 41.99 -2.93
N ASP A 650 -28.11 42.23 -1.70
CA ASP A 650 -28.41 41.41 -0.52
C ASP A 650 -29.94 41.29 -0.29
N ILE A 651 -30.40 40.04 -0.24
CA ILE A 651 -31.80 39.63 -0.04
C ILE A 651 -32.00 38.78 1.23
N GLY A 652 -30.97 38.62 2.07
CA GLY A 652 -31.01 37.88 3.33
C GLY A 652 -29.78 36.98 3.52
N ASP A 653 -29.73 36.28 4.67
CA ASP A 653 -28.62 35.38 4.99
C ASP A 653 -28.99 33.92 4.64
N ALA A 654 -28.03 33.16 4.10
CA ALA A 654 -28.14 31.72 3.92
C ALA A 654 -28.06 30.99 5.26
N GLU A 655 -28.70 29.82 5.33
CA GLU A 655 -28.56 28.91 6.46
C GLU A 655 -27.38 27.96 6.21
N VAL A 656 -26.46 27.85 7.18
CA VAL A 656 -25.27 27.00 7.12
C VAL A 656 -25.38 25.89 8.16
N GLN A 657 -25.22 24.64 7.74
CA GLN A 657 -25.19 23.48 8.62
C GLN A 657 -23.98 22.58 8.34
N VAL A 658 -23.43 21.96 9.38
CA VAL A 658 -22.35 20.98 9.27
C VAL A 658 -22.91 19.60 9.58
N PHE A 659 -22.52 18.57 8.83
CA PHE A 659 -22.98 17.19 8.99
C PHE A 659 -21.81 16.21 9.09
N ASP A 660 -22.03 15.11 9.79
CA ASP A 660 -21.11 13.97 9.78
C ASP A 660 -21.24 13.11 8.51
N SER A 661 -20.43 12.04 8.43
CA SER A 661 -20.43 11.10 7.30
C SER A 661 -21.78 10.43 6.99
N THR A 662 -22.73 10.47 7.93
CA THR A 662 -24.06 9.85 7.80
C THR A 662 -25.16 10.87 7.47
N GLY A 663 -24.81 12.17 7.42
CA GLY A 663 -25.76 13.26 7.20
C GLY A 663 -26.49 13.71 8.47
N ILE A 664 -25.98 13.39 9.65
CA ILE A 664 -26.53 13.91 10.93
C ILE A 664 -25.91 15.29 11.20
N PRO A 665 -26.73 16.32 11.52
CA PRO A 665 -26.22 17.66 11.79
C PRO A 665 -25.40 17.72 13.07
N ILE A 666 -24.28 18.42 13.01
CA ILE A 666 -23.31 18.61 14.09
C ILE A 666 -23.60 19.95 14.78
N SER A 667 -23.68 19.93 16.11
CA SER A 667 -23.85 21.13 16.93
C SER A 667 -23.29 20.90 18.34
N PRO A 668 -22.72 21.93 18.99
CA PRO A 668 -22.66 23.33 18.56
C PRO A 668 -21.43 23.70 17.68
N LEU A 669 -21.58 24.75 16.85
CA LEU A 669 -20.45 25.49 16.26
C LEU A 669 -20.04 26.64 17.21
N PHE A 670 -18.75 26.90 17.36
CA PHE A 670 -18.22 27.92 18.28
C PHE A 670 -17.82 29.19 17.54
N PHE A 671 -17.99 30.37 18.14
CA PHE A 671 -17.47 31.62 17.54
C PHE A 671 -15.95 31.60 17.47
N ASP A 672 -15.39 32.02 16.34
CA ASP A 672 -13.95 32.20 16.20
C ASP A 672 -13.44 33.38 17.04
N PRO A 673 -12.58 33.15 18.05
CA PRO A 673 -12.04 34.24 18.85
C PRO A 673 -11.01 35.10 18.10
N SER A 674 -10.48 34.62 16.97
CA SER A 674 -9.44 35.30 16.18
C SER A 674 -9.98 36.37 15.21
N GLY A 675 -11.29 36.39 14.94
CA GLY A 675 -11.93 37.43 14.15
C GLY A 675 -13.46 37.37 14.19
N PRO A 676 -14.17 38.51 14.31
CA PRO A 676 -15.63 38.52 14.26
C PRO A 676 -16.14 38.12 12.86
N GLY A 677 -17.19 37.30 12.81
CA GLY A 677 -17.85 36.88 11.56
C GLY A 677 -17.50 35.47 11.05
N TYR A 678 -16.86 34.63 11.86
CA TYR A 678 -16.61 33.22 11.56
C TYR A 678 -17.04 32.32 12.74
N VAL A 679 -17.47 31.11 12.41
CA VAL A 679 -17.73 30.00 13.32
C VAL A 679 -16.76 28.86 13.06
N ILE A 680 -16.54 28.02 14.07
CA ILE A 680 -15.56 26.95 14.08
C ILE A 680 -16.19 25.66 14.57
N TYR A 681 -15.86 24.57 13.88
CA TYR A 681 -16.05 23.21 14.34
C TYR A 681 -14.67 22.56 14.57
N GLN A 682 -14.53 21.81 15.64
CA GLN A 682 -13.35 20.98 15.90
C GLN A 682 -13.74 19.52 15.79
N ALA A 683 -13.07 18.78 14.91
CA ALA A 683 -13.38 17.38 14.69
C ALA A 683 -13.02 16.54 15.92
N ASN A 684 -14.02 15.86 16.48
CA ASN A 684 -13.89 14.91 17.60
C ASN A 684 -13.62 13.47 17.12
N GLN A 685 -13.58 13.25 15.81
CA GLN A 685 -13.18 12.01 15.16
C GLN A 685 -12.57 12.33 13.79
N ALA A 686 -11.64 11.50 13.33
CA ALA A 686 -11.18 11.60 11.95
C ALA A 686 -12.23 11.04 11.00
N GLY A 687 -12.49 11.71 9.89
CA GLY A 687 -13.45 11.23 8.89
C GLY A 687 -13.90 12.31 7.91
N THR A 688 -14.85 11.93 7.05
CA THR A 688 -15.49 12.82 6.08
C THR A 688 -16.65 13.56 6.73
N PHE A 689 -16.71 14.86 6.47
CA PHE A 689 -17.73 15.79 6.95
C PHE A 689 -18.28 16.62 5.79
N TYR A 690 -19.43 17.25 6.03
CA TYR A 690 -20.13 18.03 5.02
C TYR A 690 -20.57 19.39 5.57
N VAL A 691 -20.60 20.41 4.71
CA VAL A 691 -21.24 21.71 4.96
C VAL A 691 -22.37 21.86 3.95
N GLY A 692 -23.57 22.15 4.43
CA GLY A 692 -24.74 22.42 3.60
C GLY A 692 -25.18 23.87 3.69
N ILE A 693 -25.44 24.47 2.53
CA ILE A 693 -25.93 25.83 2.35
C ILE A 693 -27.35 25.76 1.82
N SER A 694 -28.25 26.56 2.38
CA SER A 694 -29.65 26.58 1.94
C SER A 694 -30.27 27.97 2.08
N GLY A 695 -31.39 28.18 1.41
CA GLY A 695 -32.13 29.44 1.47
C GLY A 695 -32.59 29.78 2.89
N SER A 696 -32.67 31.08 3.20
CA SER A 696 -33.05 31.58 4.53
C SER A 696 -34.33 30.91 5.07
N GLY A 697 -34.24 30.26 6.24
CA GLY A 697 -35.35 29.53 6.87
C GLY A 697 -35.46 28.04 6.54
N ASN A 698 -34.62 27.49 5.64
CA ASN A 698 -34.57 26.05 5.34
C ASN A 698 -33.52 25.31 6.22
N SER A 699 -33.65 25.33 7.54
CA SER A 699 -32.72 24.63 8.45
C SER A 699 -33.11 23.18 8.78
N GLY A 700 -34.08 22.61 8.07
CA GLY A 700 -34.67 21.30 8.38
C GLY A 700 -34.68 20.32 7.22
N TYR A 701 -33.83 20.50 6.22
CA TYR A 701 -33.67 19.54 5.13
C TYR A 701 -32.91 18.28 5.59
N ASP A 702 -33.14 17.17 4.90
CA ASP A 702 -32.40 15.92 5.03
C ASP A 702 -31.32 15.89 3.93
N PRO A 703 -30.03 15.92 4.27
CA PRO A 703 -28.94 16.02 3.28
C PRO A 703 -28.76 14.73 2.48
N ASN A 704 -29.52 13.66 2.77
CA ASN A 704 -29.57 12.44 1.97
C ASN A 704 -30.70 12.43 0.92
N ILE A 705 -31.59 13.43 0.93
CA ILE A 705 -32.80 13.47 0.09
C ILE A 705 -32.89 14.81 -0.64
N GLU A 706 -32.68 14.77 -1.96
CA GLU A 706 -32.80 15.92 -2.87
C GLU A 706 -34.18 16.59 -2.76
N GLY A 707 -34.21 17.92 -2.62
CA GLY A 707 -35.43 18.73 -2.48
C GLY A 707 -36.21 18.55 -1.17
N SER A 708 -35.56 18.06 -0.12
CA SER A 708 -36.16 17.96 1.21
C SER A 708 -36.09 19.30 1.97
N GLY A 709 -36.81 19.41 3.10
CA GLY A 709 -36.84 20.63 3.92
C GLY A 709 -37.99 21.58 3.62
N PHE A 710 -37.86 22.82 4.06
CA PHE A 710 -38.86 23.88 3.94
C PHE A 710 -38.48 24.90 2.85
N ALA A 711 -39.46 25.63 2.36
CA ALA A 711 -39.24 26.74 1.43
C ALA A 711 -38.39 27.85 2.08
N GLY A 712 -37.21 28.11 1.52
CA GLY A 712 -36.31 29.22 1.80
C GLY A 712 -36.18 30.19 0.62
N THR A 713 -35.44 31.28 0.81
CA THR A 713 -35.19 32.28 -0.23
C THR A 713 -34.05 31.82 -1.15
N PRO A 714 -34.27 31.65 -2.47
CA PRO A 714 -33.20 31.36 -3.43
C PRO A 714 -32.38 32.61 -3.74
N GLY A 715 -31.10 32.44 -4.07
CA GLY A 715 -30.17 33.53 -4.34
C GLY A 715 -28.71 33.08 -4.45
N LYS A 716 -27.87 33.94 -5.02
CA LYS A 716 -26.42 33.68 -5.17
C LYS A 716 -25.68 33.86 -3.87
N TYR A 717 -24.61 33.11 -3.65
CA TYR A 717 -23.78 33.25 -2.47
C TYR A 717 -22.30 33.03 -2.77
N ASP A 718 -21.45 33.58 -1.89
CA ASP A 718 -20.02 33.31 -1.84
C ASP A 718 -19.68 32.57 -0.54
N LEU A 719 -19.10 31.39 -0.66
CA LEU A 719 -18.71 30.51 0.43
C LEU A 719 -17.18 30.43 0.54
N THR A 720 -16.68 30.57 1.76
CA THR A 720 -15.32 30.22 2.14
C THR A 720 -15.36 29.11 3.17
N ILE A 721 -14.60 28.03 2.96
CA ILE A 721 -14.37 26.97 3.93
C ILE A 721 -12.86 26.94 4.18
N GLU A 722 -12.42 27.07 5.43
CA GLU A 722 -11.00 27.00 5.78
C GLU A 722 -10.79 25.83 6.74
N THR A 723 -9.93 24.86 6.38
CA THR A 723 -9.32 24.03 7.43
C THR A 723 -8.19 24.83 8.03
N ILE A 724 -8.37 25.15 9.30
CA ILE A 724 -7.32 25.72 10.12
C ILE A 724 -6.74 24.52 10.87
N GLY A 725 -5.45 24.24 10.65
CA GLY A 725 -4.75 23.16 11.34
C GLY A 725 -4.97 23.24 12.86
N ARG A 726 -4.77 22.12 13.56
CA ARG A 726 -5.11 21.98 14.99
C ARG A 726 -4.71 23.20 15.80
N GLN A 727 -5.69 23.99 16.20
CA GLN A 727 -5.49 25.02 17.21
C GLN A 727 -5.95 24.40 18.53
N MET A 728 -5.06 23.61 19.13
CA MET A 728 -5.03 23.53 20.58
C MET A 728 -4.63 24.93 21.05
N GLY A 729 -5.53 25.60 21.78
CA GLY A 729 -5.24 26.89 22.39
C GLY A 729 -3.94 26.73 23.18
N GLY A 730 -2.93 27.56 22.90
CA GLY A 730 -1.57 27.22 23.30
C GLY A 730 -1.39 26.96 24.79
N THR A 731 -0.82 25.80 25.14
CA THR A 731 -0.21 25.55 26.45
C THR A 731 0.90 24.49 26.38
N GLN A 732 1.75 24.46 27.42
CA GLN A 732 3.12 23.96 27.41
C GLN A 732 3.26 22.43 27.38
N SER A 733 3.63 21.82 26.24
CA SER A 733 4.13 20.43 26.25
C SER A 733 5.44 20.34 27.05
N LYS A 734 5.51 19.37 27.97
CA LYS A 734 6.68 19.13 28.82
C LYS A 734 7.37 17.83 28.40
N LEU A 735 8.64 17.94 28.01
CA LEU A 735 9.49 16.79 27.71
C LEU A 735 10.12 16.25 28.98
N TYR A 736 9.54 15.22 29.56
CA TYR A 736 10.02 14.53 30.74
C TYR A 736 11.18 13.60 30.42
N PHE A 737 12.19 13.58 31.29
CA PHE A 737 13.37 12.72 31.21
C PHE A 737 13.64 12.07 32.56
N SER A 738 13.64 10.73 32.59
CA SER A 738 14.07 9.96 33.76
C SER A 738 15.56 9.65 33.63
N ARG A 739 16.36 10.10 34.58
CA ARG A 739 17.82 9.89 34.55
C ARG A 739 18.19 8.55 35.20
N ASP A 740 18.82 7.66 34.43
CA ASP A 740 19.26 6.34 34.92
C ASP A 740 20.64 6.41 35.60
N THR A 741 20.69 6.49 36.94
CA THR A 741 21.96 6.44 37.70
C THR A 741 21.91 5.47 38.87
N ALA A 742 23.06 4.91 39.24
CA ALA A 742 23.17 3.90 40.31
C ALA A 742 23.28 4.45 41.75
N PHE A 743 23.37 5.78 41.96
CA PHE A 743 23.58 6.35 43.31
C PHE A 743 23.09 7.81 43.44
N ASN A 744 22.15 8.04 44.36
CA ASN A 744 21.87 9.26 45.16
C ASN A 744 21.57 10.60 44.42
N ASP A 745 21.68 10.67 43.09
CA ASP A 745 21.39 11.84 42.25
C ASP A 745 20.26 11.53 41.23
N GLU A 746 19.27 10.77 41.66
CA GLU A 746 18.10 10.31 40.90
C GLU A 746 17.00 11.37 40.83
N GLY A 747 16.35 11.52 39.68
CA GLY A 747 15.26 12.49 39.52
C GLY A 747 14.59 12.48 38.16
N LEU A 748 13.37 13.02 38.16
CA LEU A 748 12.60 13.35 36.97
C LEU A 748 12.94 14.79 36.57
N TYR A 749 13.27 15.01 35.30
CA TYR A 749 13.62 16.31 34.75
C TYR A 749 12.65 16.69 33.64
N ILE A 750 12.47 17.99 33.42
CA ILE A 750 11.91 18.52 32.18
C ILE A 750 13.07 19.06 31.34
N LEU A 751 13.18 18.61 30.10
CA LEU A 751 14.15 19.12 29.15
C LEU A 751 13.52 20.23 28.31
N ASP A 752 14.23 21.34 28.16
CA ASP A 752 13.85 22.39 27.24
C ASP A 752 14.06 21.90 25.79
N THR A 753 12.99 21.80 25.00
CA THR A 753 13.02 21.25 23.63
C THR A 753 13.76 22.14 22.62
N SER A 754 14.18 23.34 23.01
CA SER A 754 14.94 24.26 22.16
C SER A 754 16.43 24.34 22.52
N THR A 755 16.80 23.95 23.74
CA THR A 755 18.17 24.10 24.25
C THR A 755 18.76 22.83 24.88
N GLY A 756 17.93 21.82 25.17
CA GLY A 756 18.30 20.62 25.91
C GLY A 756 18.48 20.83 27.42
N ASN A 757 18.37 22.06 27.93
CA ASN A 757 18.65 22.36 29.34
C ASN A 757 17.65 21.64 30.27
N PRO A 758 18.14 20.94 31.32
CA PRO A 758 17.26 20.24 32.25
C PRO A 758 16.79 21.13 33.41
N ILE A 759 15.53 20.95 33.81
CA ILE A 759 14.91 21.49 35.02
C ILE A 759 14.51 20.32 35.91
N LEU A 760 15.03 20.26 37.14
CA LEU A 760 14.65 19.21 38.09
C LEU A 760 13.21 19.40 38.56
N VAL A 761 12.39 18.36 38.41
CA VAL A 761 10.98 18.34 38.87
C VAL A 761 10.89 17.79 40.29
N GLY A 762 11.53 16.65 40.58
CA GLY A 762 11.52 16.03 41.91
C GLY A 762 12.62 14.99 42.11
N THR A 763 13.03 14.78 43.37
CA THR A 763 13.92 13.69 43.80
C THR A 763 13.07 12.56 44.37
N ASN A 764 12.76 11.58 43.54
CA ASN A 764 12.02 10.40 43.96
C ASN A 764 12.96 9.51 44.77
N GLY A 765 12.68 9.29 46.06
CA GLY A 765 13.50 8.41 46.88
C GLY A 765 13.44 6.96 46.39
N ASP A 766 14.56 6.26 46.40
CA ASP A 766 14.83 4.81 46.23
C ASP A 766 14.04 3.99 45.15
N ASN A 767 13.10 4.57 44.38
CA ASN A 767 12.10 3.86 43.55
C ASN A 767 12.06 4.35 42.07
N VAL A 768 13.14 4.95 41.55
CA VAL A 768 13.29 5.31 40.12
C VAL A 768 14.70 5.00 39.60
N SER A 769 15.45 4.23 40.38
CA SER A 769 16.80 3.80 40.01
C SER A 769 16.68 2.67 38.98
N GLY A 770 17.24 2.84 37.78
CA GLY A 770 17.17 1.84 36.73
C GLY A 770 15.97 1.98 35.79
N ASN A 771 15.34 3.15 35.71
CA ASN A 771 14.25 3.38 34.75
C ASN A 771 14.77 3.53 33.32
N VAL A 772 14.51 2.52 32.48
CA VAL A 772 14.98 2.51 31.09
C VAL A 772 13.95 3.15 30.14
N GLY A 773 12.65 2.92 30.39
CA GLY A 773 11.53 3.40 29.55
C GLY A 773 10.60 4.37 30.29
N LEU A 774 10.12 5.37 29.57
CA LEU A 774 9.13 6.36 30.04
C LEU A 774 8.12 6.58 28.90
N ALA A 775 6.84 6.69 29.23
CA ALA A 775 5.79 6.99 28.28
C ALA A 775 4.75 7.92 28.89
N PRO A 776 4.01 8.71 28.07
CA PRO A 776 2.78 9.35 28.50
C PRO A 776 1.81 8.30 29.07
N SER A 777 0.83 8.76 29.84
CA SER A 777 -0.16 7.87 30.45
C SER A 777 -1.57 8.28 30.03
N ASP A 778 -2.62 7.65 30.54
CA ASP A 778 -4.02 8.07 30.41
C ASP A 778 -4.34 9.41 31.10
N SER A 779 -3.36 10.11 31.68
CA SER A 779 -3.52 11.43 32.29
C SER A 779 -2.25 12.28 32.16
N SER A 780 -2.41 13.59 32.13
CA SER A 780 -1.29 14.55 32.23
C SER A 780 -0.67 14.60 33.64
N SER A 781 -1.37 14.07 34.66
CA SER A 781 -0.91 14.05 36.06
C SER A 781 0.06 12.92 36.37
N PHE A 782 0.19 11.90 35.52
CA PHE A 782 1.14 10.80 35.70
C PHE A 782 1.78 10.31 34.39
N LEU A 783 2.83 9.50 34.55
CA LEU A 783 3.63 8.89 33.50
C LEU A 783 3.77 7.39 33.77
N TYR A 784 3.81 6.58 32.72
CA TYR A 784 4.27 5.19 32.84
C TYR A 784 5.80 5.15 32.80
N GLY A 785 6.41 4.43 33.73
CA GLY A 785 7.85 4.17 33.74
C GLY A 785 8.15 2.69 33.96
N SER A 786 9.28 2.19 33.46
CA SER A 786 9.67 0.79 33.63
C SER A 786 10.98 0.64 34.40
N GLU A 787 10.97 -0.20 35.43
CA GLU A 787 12.16 -0.74 36.13
C GLU A 787 12.44 -2.18 35.63
N PRO A 788 13.63 -2.77 35.90
CA PRO A 788 13.99 -4.10 35.40
C PRO A 788 12.98 -5.22 35.71
N ASP A 789 12.17 -5.06 36.76
CA ASP A 789 11.17 -6.04 37.20
C ASP A 789 9.76 -5.44 37.45
N ASN A 790 9.52 -4.13 37.23
CA ASN A 790 8.24 -3.49 37.57
C ASN A 790 7.80 -2.43 36.57
N LEU A 791 6.47 -2.25 36.46
CA LEU A 791 5.86 -1.04 35.91
C LEU A 791 5.59 -0.04 37.04
N LEU A 792 5.89 1.24 36.79
CA LEU A 792 5.70 2.36 37.69
C LEU A 792 4.67 3.34 37.13
N LYS A 793 3.85 3.90 38.02
CA LYS A 793 3.12 5.15 37.76
C LYS A 793 3.82 6.28 38.51
N ILE A 794 4.38 7.23 37.75
CA ILE A 794 5.19 8.34 38.25
C ILE A 794 4.37 9.62 38.14
N ASN A 795 4.21 10.34 39.24
CA ASN A 795 3.48 11.61 39.20
C ASN A 795 4.27 12.66 38.41
N ALA A 796 3.59 13.38 37.52
CA ALA A 796 4.19 14.38 36.63
C ALA A 796 4.73 15.61 37.39
N ASP A 797 4.32 15.78 38.65
CA ASP A 797 4.80 16.80 39.58
C ASP A 797 6.07 16.39 40.35
N GLY A 798 6.57 15.15 40.14
CA GLY A 798 7.76 14.62 40.81
C GLY A 798 7.53 14.19 42.27
N SER A 799 6.27 13.99 42.69
CA SER A 799 5.93 13.38 43.97
C SER A 799 5.96 11.84 43.92
N VAL A 800 5.77 11.17 45.06
CA VAL A 800 6.06 9.73 45.25
C VAL A 800 5.32 8.84 44.24
N ALA A 801 6.10 8.12 43.42
CA ALA A 801 5.61 7.13 42.45
C ALA A 801 5.05 5.87 43.13
N ASN A 802 3.97 5.30 42.57
CA ASN A 802 3.39 4.03 43.01
C ASN A 802 3.87 2.90 42.09
N SER A 803 4.33 1.78 42.67
CA SER A 803 4.58 0.55 41.93
C SER A 803 3.26 -0.17 41.67
N THR A 804 2.93 -0.42 40.40
CA THR A 804 1.75 -1.18 39.99
C THR A 804 2.11 -2.67 39.82
N GLY A 805 2.38 -3.34 40.94
CA GLY A 805 2.50 -4.80 41.02
C GLY A 805 3.86 -5.41 40.67
N ILE A 806 4.15 -6.56 41.30
CA ILE A 806 5.36 -7.40 41.10
C ILE A 806 5.03 -8.48 40.06
N GLY A 807 5.20 -8.17 38.77
CA GLY A 807 5.14 -9.15 37.69
C GLY A 807 6.55 -9.58 37.32
N ASN A 808 6.80 -10.88 37.08
CA ASN A 808 8.07 -11.32 36.46
C ASN A 808 8.10 -10.81 35.01
N ILE A 809 8.42 -9.53 34.84
CA ILE A 809 8.83 -8.99 33.55
C ILE A 809 10.13 -9.72 33.22
N TYR A 810 10.27 -10.23 31.99
CA TYR A 810 11.53 -10.79 31.54
C TYR A 810 12.64 -9.79 31.83
N SER A 811 13.71 -10.24 32.47
CA SER A 811 14.77 -9.39 33.03
C SER A 811 15.20 -8.29 32.05
N GLN A 812 14.77 -7.05 32.33
CA GLN A 812 15.03 -5.77 31.65
C GLN A 812 14.03 -5.36 30.54
N THR A 813 12.91 -4.75 30.92
CA THR A 813 12.17 -3.82 30.04
C THR A 813 13.00 -2.58 29.73
N ASN A 814 13.17 -2.27 28.44
CA ASN A 814 13.95 -1.13 27.98
C ASN A 814 13.08 0.07 27.57
N GLY A 815 12.09 -0.11 26.69
CA GLY A 815 11.27 0.98 26.15
C GLY A 815 9.79 0.81 26.43
N LEU A 816 9.06 1.93 26.56
CA LEU A 816 7.60 1.98 26.69
C LEU A 816 7.03 2.95 25.65
N ALA A 817 5.85 2.65 25.11
CA ALA A 817 5.10 3.57 24.25
C ALA A 817 3.60 3.45 24.55
N TYR A 818 2.90 4.57 24.68
CA TYR A 818 1.48 4.56 25.06
C TYR A 818 0.62 5.11 23.93
N ASP A 819 -0.37 4.31 23.52
CA ASP A 819 -1.43 4.68 22.59
C ASP A 819 -2.67 5.09 23.39
N SER A 820 -2.90 6.39 23.50
CA SER A 820 -4.06 6.94 24.19
C SER A 820 -5.38 6.64 23.46
N THR A 821 -5.36 6.50 22.13
CA THR A 821 -6.58 6.29 21.33
C THR A 821 -7.19 4.90 21.53
N ARG A 822 -6.34 3.91 21.82
CA ARG A 822 -6.76 2.52 22.07
C ARG A 822 -6.57 2.08 23.52
N ASN A 823 -6.03 2.97 24.35
CA ASN A 823 -5.56 2.69 25.70
C ASN A 823 -4.63 1.45 25.78
N ILE A 824 -3.63 1.40 24.90
CA ILE A 824 -2.66 0.30 24.84
C ILE A 824 -1.29 0.80 25.27
N LEU A 825 -0.67 0.11 26.23
CA LEU A 825 0.73 0.32 26.59
C LEU A 825 1.57 -0.75 25.89
N TYR A 826 2.51 -0.34 25.05
CA TYR A 826 3.49 -1.19 24.40
C TYR A 826 4.79 -1.22 25.22
N GLY A 827 5.48 -2.36 25.18
CA GLY A 827 6.75 -2.56 25.86
C GLY A 827 7.72 -3.41 25.04
N THR A 828 9.00 -3.23 25.30
CA THR A 828 10.07 -4.08 24.75
C THR A 828 11.08 -4.46 25.83
N ASP A 829 11.62 -5.69 25.75
CA ASP A 829 12.78 -6.12 26.55
C ASP A 829 14.11 -6.05 25.77
N GLY A 830 14.06 -5.45 24.58
CA GLY A 830 15.14 -5.40 23.62
C GLY A 830 15.07 -6.44 22.52
N SER A 831 14.61 -7.65 22.80
CA SER A 831 14.47 -8.71 21.77
C SER A 831 13.02 -9.01 21.42
N ASN A 832 12.12 -8.82 22.36
CA ASN A 832 10.69 -9.04 22.22
C ASN A 832 9.95 -7.70 22.28
N PHE A 833 8.82 -7.65 21.60
CA PHE A 833 7.91 -6.50 21.57
C PHE A 833 6.50 -7.00 21.88
N TYR A 834 5.77 -6.33 22.78
CA TYR A 834 4.52 -6.82 23.35
C TYR A 834 3.64 -5.69 23.88
N THR A 835 2.37 -6.00 24.15
CA THR A 835 1.47 -5.12 24.92
C THR A 835 1.56 -5.41 26.42
N VAL A 836 1.34 -4.41 27.25
CA VAL A 836 1.54 -4.43 28.71
C VAL A 836 0.22 -4.17 29.43
N ASN A 837 -0.06 -4.97 30.45
CA ASN A 837 -1.16 -4.72 31.36
C ASN A 837 -0.80 -3.59 32.33
N GLN A 838 -1.40 -2.42 32.13
CA GLN A 838 -1.11 -1.19 32.89
C GLN A 838 -1.34 -1.31 34.41
N SER A 839 -2.17 -2.26 34.85
CA SER A 839 -2.45 -2.46 36.28
C SER A 839 -1.47 -3.42 36.97
N THR A 840 -0.82 -4.31 36.22
CA THR A 840 0.03 -5.38 36.78
C THR A 840 1.46 -5.41 36.24
N GLY A 841 1.76 -4.65 35.18
CA GLY A 841 3.03 -4.66 34.46
C GLY A 841 3.29 -5.91 33.61
N ASN A 842 2.40 -6.90 33.60
CA ASN A 842 2.62 -8.15 32.87
C ASN A 842 2.40 -7.98 31.36
N PRO A 843 3.18 -8.65 30.50
CA PRO A 843 2.87 -8.76 29.08
C PRO A 843 1.49 -9.41 28.86
N ILE A 844 0.69 -8.84 27.95
CA ILE A 844 -0.61 -9.37 27.53
C ILE A 844 -0.46 -10.20 26.26
N SER A 845 0.18 -9.65 25.23
CA SER A 845 0.36 -10.30 23.93
C SER A 845 1.73 -10.00 23.33
N ASP A 846 2.41 -11.02 22.84
CA ASP A 846 3.60 -10.86 22.00
C ASP A 846 3.18 -10.34 20.61
N LEU A 847 3.93 -9.39 20.07
CA LEU A 847 3.76 -8.79 18.76
C LEU A 847 4.93 -9.19 17.85
N SER A 848 4.92 -8.78 16.58
CA SER A 848 6.00 -9.14 15.66
C SER A 848 7.37 -8.68 16.16
N LEU A 849 8.34 -9.59 16.02
CA LEU A 849 9.70 -9.39 16.48
C LEU A 849 10.34 -8.26 15.67
N SER A 850 10.94 -7.30 16.38
CA SER A 850 11.73 -6.26 15.73
C SER A 850 12.92 -6.87 15.00
N PRO A 851 13.28 -6.36 13.80
CA PRO A 851 14.45 -6.83 13.06
C PRO A 851 15.77 -6.55 13.79
N THR A 852 15.79 -5.64 14.77
CA THR A 852 16.98 -5.27 15.54
C THR A 852 16.66 -5.19 17.04
N PHE A 853 17.69 -5.01 17.87
CA PHE A 853 17.49 -4.82 19.30
C PHE A 853 16.92 -3.42 19.58
N LEU A 854 15.81 -3.30 20.32
CA LEU A 854 15.19 -2.00 20.63
C LEU A 854 15.47 -1.54 22.06
N SER A 855 15.78 -0.26 22.24
CA SER A 855 16.00 0.34 23.56
C SER A 855 14.97 1.43 23.87
N GLY A 856 14.60 2.25 22.89
CA GLY A 856 13.62 3.32 23.04
C GLY A 856 12.40 3.10 22.14
N LEU A 857 11.22 3.40 22.68
CA LEU A 857 9.95 3.37 21.96
C LEU A 857 9.23 4.69 22.11
N ALA A 858 8.44 5.09 21.11
CA ALA A 858 7.50 6.20 21.21
C ALA A 858 6.27 5.92 20.33
N PHE A 859 5.07 6.20 20.81
CA PHE A 859 3.86 6.10 20.00
C PHE A 859 3.62 7.41 19.25
N GLY A 860 3.30 7.32 17.97
CA GLY A 860 3.04 8.47 17.10
C GLY A 860 2.54 8.04 15.74
N ASN A 861 1.78 8.90 15.05
CA ASN A 861 1.24 8.63 13.72
C ASN A 861 0.51 7.28 13.58
N GLY A 862 -0.20 6.87 14.65
CA GLY A 862 -0.98 5.63 14.67
C GLY A 862 -0.19 4.34 14.90
N GLY A 863 1.14 4.42 15.09
CA GLY A 863 2.01 3.26 15.33
C GLY A 863 3.14 3.54 16.33
N VAL A 864 4.11 2.63 16.42
CA VAL A 864 5.21 2.70 17.40
C VAL A 864 6.54 2.87 16.71
N TYR A 865 7.22 3.98 16.98
CA TYR A 865 8.60 4.21 16.58
C TYR A 865 9.56 3.48 17.51
N GLY A 866 10.63 2.92 16.95
CA GLY A 866 11.66 2.19 17.70
C GLY A 866 13.09 2.58 17.30
N LEU A 867 13.96 2.74 18.30
CA LEU A 867 15.40 2.93 18.15
C LEU A 867 16.19 2.03 19.11
N GLY A 868 17.39 1.58 18.70
CA GLY A 868 18.25 0.77 19.57
C GLY A 868 19.59 0.37 18.96
N GLY A 869 19.79 -0.94 18.77
CA GLY A 869 21.07 -1.54 18.37
C GLY A 869 21.53 -1.22 16.95
N SER A 870 20.62 -0.78 16.07
CA SER A 870 20.90 -0.32 14.70
C SER A 870 21.03 1.21 14.62
N GLN A 871 21.45 1.70 13.44
CA GLN A 871 21.43 3.12 13.10
C GLN A 871 20.05 3.55 12.58
N ASP A 872 19.20 2.59 12.21
CA ASP A 872 17.92 2.84 11.56
C ASP A 872 16.81 3.20 12.54
N LEU A 873 15.98 4.17 12.15
CA LEU A 873 14.68 4.42 12.76
C LEU A 873 13.66 3.41 12.22
N LEU A 874 13.01 2.68 13.13
CA LEU A 874 12.01 1.67 12.80
C LEU A 874 10.61 2.18 13.14
N PHE A 875 9.61 1.69 12.42
CA PHE A 875 8.19 1.94 12.68
C PHE A 875 7.41 0.63 12.70
N TYR A 876 6.60 0.44 13.73
CA TYR A 876 5.68 -0.67 13.86
C TYR A 876 4.26 -0.20 13.56
N ASP A 877 3.59 -0.88 12.63
CA ASP A 877 2.18 -0.66 12.33
C ASP A 877 1.30 -1.69 13.08
N PRO A 878 0.49 -1.26 14.06
CA PRO A 878 -0.39 -2.15 14.82
C PRO A 878 -1.48 -2.84 13.98
N ASN A 879 -1.80 -2.32 12.79
CA ASN A 879 -2.86 -2.90 11.95
C ASN A 879 -2.36 -4.11 11.15
N THR A 880 -1.09 -4.09 10.73
CA THR A 880 -0.44 -5.16 9.97
C THR A 880 0.44 -6.06 10.83
N ASP A 881 0.68 -5.66 12.10
CA ASP A 881 1.61 -6.32 13.02
C ASP A 881 3.00 -6.51 12.41
N ASN A 882 3.55 -5.46 11.79
CA ASN A 882 4.85 -5.52 11.11
C ASN A 882 5.73 -4.30 11.38
N TRP A 883 7.04 -4.52 11.38
CA TRP A 883 8.05 -3.46 11.45
C TRP A 883 8.52 -3.07 10.05
N SER A 884 8.65 -1.77 9.80
CA SER A 884 9.29 -1.18 8.62
C SER A 884 10.49 -0.32 9.03
N VAL A 885 11.40 -0.10 8.08
CA VAL A 885 12.56 0.79 8.24
C VAL A 885 12.22 2.13 7.61
N ILE A 886 12.34 3.21 8.38
CA ILE A 886 12.18 4.58 7.86
C ILE A 886 13.47 5.08 7.23
N GLY A 887 14.61 4.85 7.88
CA GLY A 887 15.91 5.26 7.34
C GLY A 887 17.03 5.32 8.38
N ASP A 888 18.26 5.51 7.90
CA ASP A 888 19.47 5.63 8.73
C ASP A 888 19.53 7.02 9.38
N THR A 889 19.63 7.05 10.72
CA THR A 889 19.73 8.29 11.50
C THR A 889 21.10 8.97 11.44
N GLY A 890 22.12 8.30 10.89
CA GLY A 890 23.51 8.76 10.85
C GLY A 890 24.24 8.68 12.19
N ILE A 891 23.58 8.15 13.24
CA ILE A 891 24.16 7.91 14.55
C ILE A 891 24.54 6.44 14.68
N SER A 892 25.83 6.18 14.90
CA SER A 892 26.44 4.84 14.84
C SER A 892 25.82 3.75 15.73
N SER A 893 25.09 4.13 16.80
CA SER A 893 24.31 3.23 17.68
C SER A 893 23.52 4.05 18.71
N TRP A 894 22.28 3.64 18.99
CA TRP A 894 21.39 4.21 19.99
C TRP A 894 21.31 3.33 21.24
N GLN A 895 22.33 3.40 22.10
CA GLN A 895 22.37 2.63 23.35
C GLN A 895 21.56 3.31 24.46
N ASP A 896 20.68 2.54 25.11
CA ASP A 896 19.83 2.97 26.23
C ASP A 896 19.17 4.34 25.95
N VAL A 897 18.53 4.41 24.79
CA VAL A 897 17.90 5.63 24.26
C VAL A 897 16.48 5.80 24.82
N GLY A 898 16.19 6.96 25.39
CA GLY A 898 14.82 7.43 25.58
C GLY A 898 14.31 8.06 24.29
N LEU A 899 13.05 7.83 23.96
CA LEU A 899 12.42 8.33 22.73
C LEU A 899 11.05 8.91 23.06
N ALA A 900 10.72 10.09 22.53
CA ALA A 900 9.40 10.71 22.69
C ALA A 900 8.95 11.37 21.40
N PHE A 901 7.67 11.23 21.05
CA PHE A 901 7.10 11.81 19.82
C PHE A 901 6.48 13.17 20.09
N ASP A 902 6.79 14.14 19.24
CA ASP A 902 6.16 15.46 19.19
C ASP A 902 5.23 15.50 17.97
N ALA A 903 3.93 15.36 18.22
CA ALA A 903 2.91 15.36 17.18
C ALA A 903 2.75 16.75 16.51
N GLU A 904 3.10 17.85 17.18
CA GLU A 904 2.99 19.19 16.60
C GLU A 904 4.04 19.42 15.52
N LYS A 905 5.25 18.93 15.76
CA LYS A 905 6.38 19.07 14.83
C LYS A 905 6.58 17.87 13.91
N ASN A 906 5.91 16.76 14.20
CA ASN A 906 6.12 15.47 13.56
C ASN A 906 7.58 15.00 13.64
N VAL A 907 8.17 15.08 14.84
CA VAL A 907 9.56 14.70 15.12
C VAL A 907 9.64 13.80 16.36
N LEU A 908 10.75 13.08 16.50
CA LEU A 908 11.10 12.37 17.73
C LEU A 908 12.21 13.11 18.48
N TYR A 909 12.04 13.24 19.79
CA TYR A 909 13.12 13.61 20.71
C TYR A 909 13.84 12.37 21.20
N ALA A 910 15.17 12.37 21.12
CA ALA A 910 16.00 11.22 21.53
C ALA A 910 17.15 11.62 22.46
N LYS A 911 17.37 10.85 23.53
CA LYS A 911 18.49 10.99 24.47
C LYS A 911 19.10 9.63 24.78
N ARG A 912 20.39 9.45 24.49
CA ARG A 912 21.11 8.18 24.65
C ARG A 912 22.16 8.19 25.76
N TYR A 913 22.63 6.99 26.12
CA TYR A 913 23.73 6.79 27.05
C TYR A 913 25.10 7.19 26.47
N ASN A 914 25.99 7.63 27.36
CA ASN A 914 27.34 8.12 27.10
C ASN A 914 27.42 9.32 26.13
N ASP A 915 26.34 10.11 26.09
CA ASP A 915 26.20 11.31 25.26
C ASP A 915 25.42 12.35 26.06
N THR A 916 25.80 13.62 25.98
CA THR A 916 25.10 14.70 26.69
C THR A 916 24.08 15.42 25.83
N LEU A 917 24.02 15.14 24.52
CA LEU A 917 23.14 15.84 23.60
C LEU A 917 21.70 15.30 23.63
N LEU A 918 20.75 16.22 23.49
CA LEU A 918 19.38 15.94 23.08
C LEU A 918 19.28 16.07 21.56
N TYR A 919 18.62 15.12 20.91
CA TYR A 919 18.45 15.07 19.47
C TYR A 919 16.98 15.24 19.07
N GLU A 920 16.77 15.82 17.91
CA GLU A 920 15.52 15.83 17.16
C GLU A 920 15.70 14.92 15.92
N ILE A 921 14.73 14.06 15.63
CA ILE A 921 14.76 13.15 14.48
C ILE A 921 13.50 13.36 13.68
N ASP A 922 13.63 13.71 12.41
CA ASP A 922 12.51 13.79 11.48
C ASP A 922 11.97 12.37 11.19
N VAL A 923 10.70 12.14 11.48
CA VAL A 923 10.12 10.79 11.39
C VAL A 923 9.81 10.32 9.97
N SER A 924 9.89 11.22 8.97
CA SER A 924 9.67 10.88 7.57
C SER A 924 10.97 10.53 6.84
N THR A 925 12.09 11.07 7.30
CA THR A 925 13.40 10.93 6.63
C THR A 925 14.49 10.30 7.50
N ALA A 926 14.22 10.06 8.78
CA ALA A 926 15.19 9.69 9.82
C ALA A 926 16.32 10.71 10.04
N GLN A 927 16.28 11.89 9.42
CA GLN A 927 17.33 12.90 9.57
C GLN A 927 17.42 13.41 11.01
N THR A 928 18.63 13.35 11.57
CA THR A 928 18.89 13.68 12.98
C THR A 928 19.60 15.03 13.12
N THR A 929 19.06 15.89 13.98
CA THR A 929 19.63 17.20 14.35
C THR A 929 19.91 17.27 15.85
N SER A 930 21.07 17.78 16.25
CA SER A 930 21.36 18.03 17.67
C SER A 930 20.72 19.33 18.16
N ILE A 931 19.92 19.27 19.22
CA ILE A 931 19.26 20.45 19.82
C ILE A 931 20.21 21.17 20.77
N GLY A 932 20.80 20.45 21.73
CA GLY A 932 21.64 21.05 22.75
C GLY A 932 22.09 20.10 23.85
N ASP A 933 22.91 20.61 24.78
CA ASP A 933 23.58 19.84 25.82
C ASP A 933 22.71 19.75 27.09
N THR A 934 22.28 18.53 27.43
CA THR A 934 21.55 18.22 28.67
C THR A 934 22.45 18.21 29.91
N GLY A 935 23.77 18.10 29.74
CA GLY A 935 24.73 17.97 30.83
C GLY A 935 24.78 16.58 31.48
N PHE A 936 24.02 15.60 30.99
CA PHE A 936 23.96 14.23 31.54
C PHE A 936 24.49 13.21 30.55
N LEU A 937 25.51 12.44 30.94
CA LEU A 937 26.02 11.33 30.13
C LEU A 937 25.15 10.09 30.25
N GLU A 938 24.31 10.01 31.27
CA GLU A 938 23.45 8.86 31.49
C GLU A 938 22.26 8.86 30.52
N GLY A 939 21.79 7.66 30.16
CA GLY A 939 20.58 7.45 29.38
C GLY A 939 19.34 7.44 30.27
N GLY A 940 18.24 6.95 29.72
CA GLY A 940 16.96 6.77 30.40
C GLY A 940 15.78 7.21 29.54
N GLY A 941 14.57 6.97 30.03
CA GLY A 941 13.33 7.21 29.27
C GLY A 941 13.00 8.69 29.01
N LEU A 942 12.33 8.94 27.88
CA LEU A 942 11.76 10.23 27.51
C LEU A 942 10.25 10.10 27.29
N ALA A 943 9.48 11.09 27.72
CA ALA A 943 8.05 11.18 27.42
C ALA A 943 7.67 12.64 27.19
N LEU A 944 6.95 12.92 26.10
CA LEU A 944 6.37 14.24 25.87
C LEU A 944 4.92 14.22 26.33
N VAL A 945 4.58 15.06 27.29
CA VAL A 945 3.22 15.21 27.80
C VAL A 945 2.70 16.57 27.38
N SER A 946 1.62 16.59 26.60
CA SER A 946 0.87 17.82 26.31
C SER A 946 0.05 18.21 27.54
N ASP A 947 0.07 19.51 27.88
CA ASP A 947 -0.79 20.05 28.95
C ASP A 947 -2.28 20.11 28.51
N ASP A 948 -2.60 19.86 27.22
CA ASP A 948 -3.97 19.85 26.69
C ASP A 948 -4.40 18.47 26.14
N ALA A 949 -5.64 18.12 26.49
CA ALA A 949 -6.49 17.04 25.95
C ALA A 949 -6.08 15.59 26.24
N TYR A 950 -6.14 15.19 27.51
CA TYR A 950 -6.72 13.86 27.79
C TYR A 950 -8.22 14.06 27.85
N GLU A 951 -8.97 13.45 26.92
CA GLU A 951 -10.36 13.11 27.24
C GLU A 951 -10.29 12.21 28.47
N GLU A 952 -10.91 12.65 29.56
CA GLU A 952 -11.22 11.77 30.66
C GLU A 952 -12.22 10.74 30.13
N PRO A 953 -11.83 9.46 29.98
CA PRO A 953 -12.58 8.54 29.16
C PRO A 953 -13.72 7.87 29.94
N ASN A 954 -14.25 8.43 31.03
CA ASN A 954 -15.21 7.71 31.87
C ASN A 954 -16.50 8.47 32.18
N ASP A 955 -16.83 9.52 31.43
CA ASP A 955 -18.02 10.34 31.70
C ASP A 955 -19.35 9.82 31.16
N THR A 956 -19.29 8.69 30.46
CA THR A 956 -20.46 7.99 29.94
C THR A 956 -20.35 6.49 30.15
N ILE A 957 -21.47 5.78 30.16
CA ILE A 957 -21.46 4.30 30.24
C ILE A 957 -20.79 3.64 29.01
N ALA A 958 -20.72 4.34 27.87
CA ALA A 958 -20.01 3.84 26.69
C ALA A 958 -18.50 3.82 26.90
N GLN A 959 -17.97 4.80 27.65
CA GLN A 959 -16.55 4.97 27.86
C GLN A 959 -16.09 4.46 29.25
N ALA A 960 -17.03 4.20 30.17
CA ALA A 960 -16.82 3.73 31.55
C ALA A 960 -15.59 2.83 31.80
N THR A 961 -14.87 3.18 32.86
CA THR A 961 -13.68 2.50 33.36
C THR A 961 -13.98 1.03 33.64
N ASN A 962 -13.27 0.12 32.95
CA ASN A 962 -13.43 -1.31 33.17
C ASN A 962 -12.77 -1.73 34.48
N THR A 963 -13.58 -2.12 35.47
CA THR A 963 -13.04 -2.62 36.74
C THR A 963 -12.42 -4.02 36.61
N GLY A 964 -12.76 -4.75 35.53
CA GLY A 964 -12.35 -6.14 35.33
C GLY A 964 -13.01 -7.15 36.28
N LEU A 965 -13.91 -6.71 37.15
CA LEU A 965 -14.66 -7.57 38.06
C LEU A 965 -15.67 -8.39 37.25
N THR A 966 -15.55 -9.71 37.33
CA THR A 966 -16.43 -10.67 36.64
C THR A 966 -16.72 -11.87 37.54
N GLN A 967 -17.64 -12.74 37.12
CA GLN A 967 -17.88 -14.04 37.77
C GLN A 967 -16.62 -14.89 37.97
N ASN A 968 -15.61 -14.77 37.10
CA ASN A 968 -14.37 -15.54 37.18
C ASN A 968 -13.17 -14.73 37.74
N ASN A 969 -13.41 -13.46 38.12
CA ASN A 969 -12.39 -12.53 38.62
C ASN A 969 -12.98 -11.71 39.78
N ASP A 970 -13.12 -12.34 40.96
CA ASP A 970 -13.60 -11.71 42.19
C ASP A 970 -12.46 -10.98 42.93
N GLY A 971 -12.75 -9.80 43.50
CA GLY A 971 -11.71 -8.99 44.14
C GLY A 971 -12.18 -7.62 44.62
N THR A 972 -11.22 -6.76 44.94
CA THR A 972 -11.44 -5.36 45.28
C THR A 972 -10.86 -4.49 44.19
N PHE A 973 -11.69 -3.62 43.62
CA PHE A 973 -11.27 -2.54 42.75
C PHE A 973 -11.10 -1.27 43.60
N SER A 974 -10.02 -0.53 43.38
CA SER A 974 -9.75 0.75 44.05
C SER A 974 -9.28 1.73 42.99
N PHE A 975 -9.81 2.95 43.04
CA PHE A 975 -9.58 3.99 42.05
C PHE A 975 -9.50 5.33 42.77
N PHE A 976 -8.59 6.18 42.33
CA PHE A 976 -8.54 7.58 42.76
C PHE A 976 -8.83 8.42 41.52
N GLY A 977 -9.85 9.26 41.60
CA GLY A 977 -10.26 10.16 40.52
C GLY A 977 -10.45 11.57 41.04
N GLU A 978 -10.80 12.47 40.15
CA GLU A 978 -11.29 13.80 40.48
C GLU A 978 -12.70 13.95 39.93
N ILE A 979 -13.47 14.87 40.50
CA ILE A 979 -14.73 15.31 39.89
C ILE A 979 -14.44 16.76 39.52
N GLY A 980 -14.52 17.08 38.24
CA GLY A 980 -14.27 18.38 37.66
C GLY A 980 -12.98 18.47 36.84
N ASP A 981 -12.37 17.34 36.51
CA ASP A 981 -11.21 17.18 35.64
C ASP A 981 -11.56 17.08 34.15
N ASN A 982 -12.83 16.82 33.83
CA ASN A 982 -13.29 16.97 32.46
C ASN A 982 -13.44 18.46 32.06
N THR A 983 -12.55 18.90 31.15
CA THR A 983 -12.51 20.28 30.63
C THR A 983 -13.64 20.65 29.66
N ASN A 984 -14.41 19.68 29.16
CA ASN A 984 -15.52 19.89 28.22
C ASN A 984 -16.87 20.13 28.91
N VAL A 985 -16.95 19.87 30.22
CA VAL A 985 -18.17 20.05 31.03
C VAL A 985 -17.96 21.12 32.10
N LEU A 986 -19.05 21.60 32.70
CA LEU A 986 -18.89 22.39 33.92
C LEU A 986 -18.27 21.48 34.99
N PRO A 987 -17.24 21.93 35.73
CA PRO A 987 -16.54 21.05 36.67
C PRO A 987 -17.49 20.38 37.67
N GLU A 988 -18.53 21.09 38.12
CA GLU A 988 -19.54 20.55 39.02
C GLU A 988 -20.50 19.51 38.40
N ASP A 989 -20.59 19.43 37.08
CA ASP A 989 -21.48 18.53 36.34
C ASP A 989 -20.77 17.24 35.88
N ASP A 990 -19.51 17.09 36.27
CA ASP A 990 -18.66 15.96 35.97
C ASP A 990 -19.09 14.65 36.68
N VAL A 991 -18.95 13.51 36.01
CA VAL A 991 -19.47 12.21 36.45
C VAL A 991 -18.61 11.04 35.98
N ASP A 992 -17.97 10.33 36.90
CA ASP A 992 -17.18 9.14 36.58
C ASP A 992 -17.97 7.83 36.58
N PHE A 993 -17.86 7.03 35.51
CA PHE A 993 -18.45 5.70 35.39
C PHE A 993 -17.47 4.54 35.48
N PHE A 994 -17.88 3.49 36.20
CA PHE A 994 -17.16 2.23 36.34
C PHE A 994 -18.02 1.04 35.95
N LYS A 995 -17.54 0.16 35.06
CA LYS A 995 -18.27 -1.04 34.62
C LYS A 995 -17.76 -2.33 35.26
N PHE A 996 -18.69 -3.24 35.58
CA PHE A 996 -18.42 -4.56 36.15
C PHE A 996 -19.49 -5.58 35.75
N ASP A 997 -19.13 -6.86 35.69
CA ASP A 997 -20.04 -7.94 35.32
C ASP A 997 -20.41 -8.78 36.56
N LEU A 998 -21.70 -9.05 36.75
CA LEU A 998 -22.19 -9.95 37.79
C LEU A 998 -22.97 -11.11 37.18
N GLY A 999 -22.76 -12.30 37.72
CA GLY A 999 -23.64 -13.45 37.51
C GLY A 999 -24.92 -13.38 38.36
N LEU A 1000 -25.95 -14.13 37.98
CA LEU A 1000 -27.19 -14.26 38.76
C LEU A 1000 -26.91 -14.67 40.21
N GLY A 1001 -27.27 -13.81 41.16
CA GLY A 1001 -27.10 -14.00 42.61
C GLY A 1001 -25.72 -13.60 43.16
N GLU A 1002 -24.83 -13.05 42.32
CA GLU A 1002 -23.56 -12.47 42.76
C GLU A 1002 -23.76 -11.08 43.35
N ARG A 1003 -22.79 -10.64 44.15
CA ARG A 1003 -22.90 -9.42 44.96
C ARG A 1003 -21.71 -8.49 44.76
N VAL A 1004 -21.99 -7.21 44.64
CA VAL A 1004 -20.98 -6.13 44.70
C VAL A 1004 -21.16 -5.33 45.98
N ARG A 1005 -20.05 -4.86 46.56
CA ARG A 1005 -20.00 -3.99 47.75
C ARG A 1005 -19.56 -2.60 47.30
N ILE A 1006 -20.37 -1.58 47.59
CA ILE A 1006 -20.15 -0.19 47.18
C ILE A 1006 -20.03 0.68 48.44
N PRO A 1007 -19.03 1.57 48.56
CA PRO A 1007 -18.90 2.47 49.71
C PRO A 1007 -20.12 3.38 49.86
N GLN A 1008 -20.64 3.56 51.07
CA GLN A 1008 -21.77 4.49 51.31
C GLN A 1008 -21.38 5.97 51.27
N ASN A 1009 -20.12 6.28 51.55
CA ASN A 1009 -19.62 7.66 51.52
C ASN A 1009 -18.28 7.65 50.78
N ILE A 1010 -18.22 8.43 49.72
CA ILE A 1010 -17.01 8.80 49.00
C ILE A 1010 -16.80 10.29 49.28
N GLU A 1011 -15.64 10.67 49.82
CA GLU A 1011 -15.33 12.05 50.19
C GLU A 1011 -14.65 12.76 49.01
N LEU A 1012 -15.17 13.92 48.60
CA LEU A 1012 -14.51 14.83 47.67
C LEU A 1012 -13.56 15.75 48.45
N LEU A 1013 -12.31 15.85 48.01
CA LEU A 1013 -11.22 16.54 48.68
C LEU A 1013 -10.60 17.62 47.76
N ASP A 1014 -10.20 18.75 48.33
CA ASP A 1014 -9.41 19.79 47.64
C ASP A 1014 -8.10 20.11 48.41
N GLU A 1015 -7.35 21.12 47.96
CA GLU A 1015 -6.12 21.59 48.63
C GLU A 1015 -6.34 22.02 50.10
N SER A 1016 -7.58 22.32 50.49
CA SER A 1016 -8.00 22.71 51.84
C SER A 1016 -8.54 21.54 52.69
N GLY A 1017 -8.74 20.35 52.09
CA GLY A 1017 -9.22 19.13 52.73
C GLY A 1017 -10.63 18.73 52.27
N PHE A 1018 -11.43 18.16 53.17
CA PHE A 1018 -12.80 17.69 52.87
C PHE A 1018 -13.71 18.82 52.35
N VAL A 1019 -14.31 18.59 51.18
CA VAL A 1019 -15.26 19.50 50.51
C VAL A 1019 -16.69 19.05 50.75
N SER A 1020 -17.04 17.84 50.29
CA SER A 1020 -18.39 17.27 50.38
C SER A 1020 -18.37 15.75 50.18
N ASN A 1021 -19.51 15.07 50.29
CA ASN A 1021 -19.62 13.68 49.86
C ASN A 1021 -20.07 13.65 48.38
N ALA A 1022 -19.49 12.75 47.60
CA ALA A 1022 -19.94 12.45 46.25
C ALA A 1022 -21.33 11.76 46.29
N GLU A 1023 -22.08 11.88 45.20
CA GLU A 1023 -23.26 11.07 44.94
C GLU A 1023 -22.85 9.80 44.20
N VAL A 1024 -23.52 8.68 44.48
CA VAL A 1024 -23.20 7.36 43.90
C VAL A 1024 -24.49 6.71 43.42
N GLU A 1025 -24.55 6.32 42.15
CA GLU A 1025 -25.73 5.71 41.54
C GLU A 1025 -25.35 4.48 40.69
N LEU A 1026 -26.26 3.49 40.66
CA LEU A 1026 -26.06 2.23 39.95
C LEU A 1026 -27.00 2.13 38.75
N PHE A 1027 -26.45 1.74 37.59
CA PHE A 1027 -27.15 1.64 36.31
C PHE A 1027 -27.03 0.24 35.69
N ASP A 1028 -28.05 -0.13 34.91
CA ASP A 1028 -28.00 -1.32 34.04
C ASP A 1028 -27.29 -1.04 32.72
N GLU A 1029 -27.19 -2.05 31.85
CA GLU A 1029 -26.55 -1.97 30.53
C GLU A 1029 -27.16 -0.93 29.58
N THR A 1030 -28.36 -0.44 29.87
CA THR A 1030 -29.06 0.57 29.06
C THR A 1030 -28.97 1.97 29.67
N GLY A 1031 -28.25 2.13 30.79
CA GLY A 1031 -28.18 3.39 31.52
C GLY A 1031 -29.44 3.70 32.32
N GLN A 1032 -30.31 2.72 32.59
CA GLN A 1032 -31.44 2.97 33.49
C GLN A 1032 -30.98 2.82 34.95
N PRO A 1033 -31.23 3.82 35.81
CA PRO A 1033 -30.86 3.73 37.21
C PRO A 1033 -31.73 2.70 37.93
N PHE A 1034 -31.12 1.89 38.79
CA PHE A 1034 -31.88 0.98 39.62
C PHE A 1034 -32.71 1.78 40.64
N PRO A 1035 -34.01 1.47 40.83
CA PRO A 1035 -34.81 2.15 41.84
C PRO A 1035 -34.11 2.03 43.19
N THR A 1036 -33.95 3.15 43.89
CA THR A 1036 -33.26 3.33 45.20
C THR A 1036 -33.74 2.42 46.35
N ASN A 1037 -34.60 1.43 46.09
CA ASN A 1037 -35.12 0.48 47.06
C ASN A 1037 -35.25 -0.98 46.57
N LEU A 1038 -34.64 -1.39 45.44
CA LEU A 1038 -34.60 -2.81 45.06
C LEU A 1038 -33.24 -3.45 45.33
N ASN A 1039 -33.21 -4.37 46.30
CA ASN A 1039 -32.15 -5.34 46.63
C ASN A 1039 -30.88 -4.87 47.36
N LEU A 1040 -30.93 -3.79 48.14
CA LEU A 1040 -29.97 -3.57 49.24
C LEU A 1040 -30.24 -4.56 50.38
N LEU A 1041 -29.62 -5.74 50.32
CA LEU A 1041 -30.03 -6.85 51.19
C LEU A 1041 -29.65 -6.65 52.67
N PHE A 1042 -28.52 -6.02 53.01
CA PHE A 1042 -28.13 -5.71 54.40
C PHE A 1042 -27.05 -4.63 54.44
N THR A 1043 -27.08 -3.72 55.42
CA THR A 1043 -25.90 -2.94 55.83
C THR A 1043 -24.92 -3.87 56.54
N ASP A 1044 -23.71 -4.04 56.01
CA ASP A 1044 -22.61 -4.67 56.75
C ASP A 1044 -22.07 -3.67 57.80
N THR A 1045 -21.38 -4.15 58.83
CA THR A 1045 -20.86 -3.32 59.94
C THR A 1045 -19.78 -2.30 59.53
N ASP A 1046 -19.46 -2.22 58.24
CA ASP A 1046 -18.30 -1.51 57.66
C ASP A 1046 -18.68 -0.38 56.67
N ASN A 1047 -19.92 0.12 56.65
CA ASN A 1047 -20.39 1.25 55.79
C ASN A 1047 -20.37 0.99 54.27
N TYR A 1048 -20.75 -0.22 53.83
CA TYR A 1048 -20.94 -0.54 52.41
C TYR A 1048 -22.40 -0.91 52.11
N ASP A 1049 -22.86 -0.49 50.95
CA ASP A 1049 -24.08 -0.95 50.31
C ASP A 1049 -23.80 -2.22 49.51
N ILE A 1050 -24.70 -3.20 49.59
CA ILE A 1050 -24.55 -4.50 48.91
C ILE A 1050 -25.68 -4.67 47.90
N TYR A 1051 -25.31 -4.75 46.63
CA TYR A 1051 -26.23 -5.09 45.54
C TYR A 1051 -26.10 -6.58 45.21
N GLU A 1052 -27.23 -7.29 45.07
CA GLU A 1052 -27.29 -8.68 44.58
C GLU A 1052 -27.99 -8.71 43.22
N ALA A 1053 -27.28 -9.20 42.20
CA ALA A 1053 -27.76 -9.23 40.83
C ALA A 1053 -28.92 -10.23 40.65
N ASN A 1054 -30.05 -9.76 40.12
CA ASN A 1054 -31.24 -10.58 39.85
C ASN A 1054 -31.22 -11.26 38.48
N GLU A 1055 -30.24 -10.93 37.65
CA GLU A 1055 -29.92 -11.52 36.35
C GLU A 1055 -28.42 -11.35 36.09
N ALA A 1056 -27.87 -12.13 35.17
CA ALA A 1056 -26.47 -11.98 34.77
C ALA A 1056 -26.36 -10.88 33.72
N GLY A 1057 -25.39 -9.99 33.87
CA GLY A 1057 -25.19 -8.87 32.94
C GLY A 1057 -24.09 -7.91 33.38
N THR A 1058 -23.93 -6.85 32.60
CA THR A 1058 -23.01 -5.73 32.87
C THR A 1058 -23.74 -4.63 33.62
N PHE A 1059 -23.08 -4.07 34.62
CA PHE A 1059 -23.60 -3.03 35.51
C PHE A 1059 -22.59 -1.88 35.59
N TYR A 1060 -23.09 -0.68 35.88
CA TYR A 1060 -22.29 0.54 35.91
C TYR A 1060 -22.50 1.30 37.22
N LEU A 1061 -21.43 1.81 37.81
CA LEU A 1061 -21.44 2.70 38.97
C LEU A 1061 -21.06 4.11 38.52
N GLY A 1062 -21.94 5.09 38.70
CA GLY A 1062 -21.64 6.51 38.48
C GLY A 1062 -21.29 7.21 39.80
N ILE A 1063 -20.23 8.00 39.80
CA ILE A 1063 -19.79 8.86 40.91
C ILE A 1063 -19.85 10.31 40.44
N SER A 1064 -20.49 11.19 41.18
CA SER A 1064 -20.67 12.58 40.75
C SER A 1064 -20.59 13.59 41.89
N GLY A 1065 -20.46 14.86 41.52
CA GLY A 1065 -20.49 16.00 42.45
C GLY A 1065 -21.74 16.02 43.34
N ASN A 1066 -21.60 16.58 44.55
CA ASN A 1066 -22.71 16.66 45.51
C ASN A 1066 -23.94 17.35 44.89
N GLY A 1067 -25.11 16.71 44.99
CA GLY A 1067 -26.35 17.25 44.43
C GLY A 1067 -26.67 16.86 42.97
N ASN A 1068 -25.78 16.15 42.28
CA ASN A 1068 -26.02 15.68 40.92
C ASN A 1068 -26.75 14.32 40.90
N TRP A 1069 -28.07 14.31 41.18
CA TRP A 1069 -28.90 13.07 41.20
C TRP A 1069 -29.67 12.78 39.91
N SER A 1070 -29.48 13.60 38.88
CA SER A 1070 -30.35 13.61 37.70
C SER A 1070 -29.55 13.95 36.45
N TYR A 1071 -28.60 13.07 36.14
CA TYR A 1071 -27.83 13.06 34.91
C TYR A 1071 -28.27 11.91 33.99
N ASP A 1072 -28.06 12.08 32.69
CA ASP A 1072 -28.20 11.03 31.68
C ASP A 1072 -26.85 10.32 31.48
N PRO A 1073 -26.72 9.03 31.86
CA PRO A 1073 -25.46 8.30 31.81
C PRO A 1073 -24.90 8.07 30.39
N ASN A 1074 -25.64 8.44 29.34
CA ASN A 1074 -25.20 8.37 27.96
C ASN A 1074 -24.77 9.74 27.40
N ILE A 1075 -24.89 10.82 28.17
CA ILE A 1075 -24.63 12.19 27.74
C ILE A 1075 -23.70 12.84 28.75
N GLU A 1076 -22.47 13.11 28.31
CA GLU A 1076 -21.43 13.81 29.06
C GLU A 1076 -21.93 15.19 29.57
N GLY A 1077 -21.62 15.51 30.84
CA GLY A 1077 -22.01 16.77 31.47
C GLY A 1077 -23.51 17.00 31.63
N SER A 1078 -24.33 15.96 31.41
CA SER A 1078 -25.75 16.04 31.74
C SER A 1078 -25.87 16.04 33.27
N GLY A 1079 -26.68 16.94 33.82
CA GLY A 1079 -26.83 17.04 35.28
C GLY A 1079 -26.80 18.46 35.80
N SER A 1080 -26.69 18.58 37.12
CA SER A 1080 -26.49 19.86 37.81
C SER A 1080 -25.89 19.61 39.20
N GLY A 1081 -24.58 19.39 39.29
CA GLY A 1081 -23.91 19.22 40.57
C GLY A 1081 -23.56 20.54 41.24
N SER A 1082 -22.90 20.45 42.40
CA SER A 1082 -22.53 21.65 43.18
C SER A 1082 -21.18 21.58 43.87
N ALA A 1083 -20.40 20.52 43.64
CA ALA A 1083 -19.09 20.32 44.24
C ALA A 1083 -18.19 19.48 43.34
N THR A 1084 -16.89 19.79 43.42
CA THR A 1084 -15.78 19.13 42.73
C THR A 1084 -14.73 18.67 43.73
N GLY A 1085 -13.79 17.84 43.29
CA GLY A 1085 -12.61 17.48 44.05
C GLY A 1085 -12.20 16.03 43.90
N ASN A 1086 -11.01 15.72 44.41
CA ASN A 1086 -10.39 14.41 44.37
C ASN A 1086 -11.13 13.41 45.28
N TYR A 1087 -11.24 12.16 44.85
CA TYR A 1087 -11.84 11.07 45.62
C TYR A 1087 -11.08 9.74 45.48
N GLY A 1088 -11.39 8.75 46.32
CA GLY A 1088 -10.68 7.46 46.36
C GLY A 1088 -11.41 6.32 47.06
#